data_AF-A0AAE3ZIS8-F1
#
_entry.id   AF-A0AAE3ZIS8-F1
#
_cell.length_a   1.000
_cell.length_b   1.000
_cell.length_c   1.000
_cell.angle_alpha   90.00
_cell.angle_beta   90.00
_cell.angle_gamma   90.00
#
_symmetry.space_group_name_H-M   'P 1'
#
loop_
_entity.id
_entity.type
_entity.pdbx_description
1 polymer ?
#
loop_
_entity_poly.entity_id
_entity_poly.type
_entity_poly.pdbx_seq_one_letter_code
_entity_poly.pdbx_strand_id
1 'polypeptide(L)'
;MADQVVLRADAAAKPACPAEQPDPPAAVTAAKGCGGRVEVASQRTETTRVWARPEGGFSTEIHAGPVRFERGGTWQAVDLTLRLTADGAVEPVGHPRGLRFSGATTGSGEQALARMATGGDSISMLWTGPLPAPVLAADTATYREVRPGVDLLLVATRLGFTQSLVLKDRAAATRTAAMTVPLRSDGLRFVADGAASFAIRDAAGATVGRVPTPMMWDSSVGASGERTREKALTVRAAPRGSATSAAAPARGADAAAGTGAVDLRLAADQAWLQDPGTRYPVTLGPQVEMGAAGDTIVRDDELSTDGKPDHSGADYLAYGKATGYLARSFMQWPSAQFAGARITSATLSLWNWYSGSCAQTGWLVWNTAPYRNPIYWDTAPALLTNDGYSTQTAGYGSACDDAWVSAGVVPLFQRAADSGSPTVFMGLTSYNESDPRLSWKQVRSVQAPNTAQVPVVRIDYDYPPQTGLYRYGINYPYGLSAVDFAYSAEGMWRNVDGLIYDYNYYDDNEFLTPEPTTIDSPGHSFNKPELIRQASREGFRYTARDKNGHLLFDANRDGQLDQPTGGSAFHEHYGYGRNAVRAAGQTPFYQFWFDDNWLARHMAQAYGRPQPNGLSDNGDHIRWRILSGDQNWTPHDRVDPPIKSDNVDRLALDGLYYLSKGPQQTALAKWSDILGKSGYTRNPETRLWEYPALTENYHIGLLKLLNDQILVHHTGLSPAQQRTLAHHSVSLRAQLISHQQRVNGTGALTGWTSSAHLDAEPNSLMNIESLAVNTLALGAGAKLVYSPGQAPLQTHAAGNYSRTAGGLLSATPGVSAPGHMTFGPNHSLSPGSYTVEFVMRSSDPVAGSQVANIEVYDARTGASVAPIKVLQAGDFASIGFIRFTVPITITSSDNSLEYRVWWYGGANALDIAEIRVR
;
A
#
# COMPACT_ATOMS: atom_id res chain seq x y z
N MET A 1 -50.19 34.21 31.68
CA MET A 1 -49.31 34.14 30.49
C MET A 1 -47.90 34.45 30.95
N ALA A 2 -46.99 33.49 30.79
CA ALA A 2 -45.57 33.68 31.02
C ALA A 2 -44.87 32.78 29.99
N ASP A 3 -44.19 33.39 29.03
CA ASP A 3 -43.51 32.64 27.97
C ASP A 3 -42.35 31.84 28.57
N GLN A 4 -42.42 30.51 28.46
CA GLN A 4 -41.24 29.68 28.64
C GLN A 4 -40.37 29.81 27.39
N VAL A 5 -39.34 30.64 27.51
CA VAL A 5 -38.26 30.75 26.52
C VAL A 5 -37.64 29.38 26.31
N VAL A 6 -37.86 28.80 25.13
CA VAL A 6 -37.16 27.59 24.69
C VAL A 6 -35.70 27.95 24.41
N LEU A 7 -34.83 27.70 25.38
CA LEU A 7 -33.39 27.73 25.17
C LEU A 7 -33.03 26.60 24.19
N ARG A 8 -32.74 26.95 22.94
CA ARG A 8 -32.07 26.04 22.01
C ARG A 8 -30.72 25.68 22.62
N ALA A 9 -30.47 24.40 22.85
CA ALA A 9 -29.13 23.92 23.11
C ALA A 9 -28.33 24.05 21.81
N ASP A 10 -27.31 24.91 21.80
CA ASP A 10 -26.35 24.97 20.71
C ASP A 10 -25.67 23.60 20.57
N ALA A 11 -25.55 23.12 19.33
CA ALA A 11 -24.91 21.84 19.05
C ALA A 11 -23.46 21.87 19.55
N ALA A 12 -23.09 20.92 20.40
CA ALA A 12 -21.73 20.83 20.94
C ALA A 12 -20.71 20.80 19.79
N ALA A 13 -19.78 21.75 19.79
CA ALA A 13 -18.80 21.89 18.73
C ALA A 13 -17.96 20.61 18.60
N LYS A 14 -17.74 20.14 17.37
CA LYS A 14 -16.91 18.97 17.10
C LYS A 14 -15.49 19.20 17.67
N PRO A 15 -14.83 18.18 18.25
CA PRO A 15 -13.45 18.31 18.70
C PRO A 15 -12.55 18.67 17.51
N ALA A 16 -11.53 19.50 17.76
CA ALA A 16 -10.55 19.85 16.73
C ALA A 16 -9.86 18.59 16.20
N CYS A 17 -9.65 18.51 14.88
CA CYS A 17 -8.96 17.38 14.27
C CYS A 17 -7.49 17.31 14.74
N PRO A 18 -7.00 16.15 15.20
CA PRO A 18 -5.56 15.95 15.35
C PRO A 18 -4.91 16.04 13.97
N ALA A 19 -3.70 16.60 13.90
CA ALA A 19 -2.98 16.78 12.64
C ALA A 19 -2.66 15.43 11.96
N GLU A 20 -2.23 14.46 12.76
CA GLU A 20 -1.85 13.12 12.35
C GLU A 20 -2.25 12.07 13.39
N GLN A 21 -2.28 10.81 12.96
CA GLN A 21 -2.41 9.61 13.78
C GLN A 21 -1.39 8.57 13.29
N PRO A 22 -0.93 7.64 14.14
CA PRO A 22 0.16 6.72 13.78
C PRO A 22 -0.21 5.78 12.62
N ASP A 23 -1.48 5.38 12.52
CA ASP A 23 -1.95 4.36 11.58
C ASP A 23 -3.30 4.73 10.92
N PRO A 24 -3.66 4.08 9.78
CA PRO A 24 -4.94 4.33 9.10
C PRO A 24 -6.18 4.13 9.99
N PRO A 25 -6.29 3.07 10.82
CA PRO A 25 -7.42 2.89 11.75
C PRO A 25 -7.66 4.08 12.69
N ALA A 26 -6.59 4.56 13.34
CA ALA A 26 -6.64 5.70 14.25
C ALA A 26 -6.98 6.99 13.50
N ALA A 27 -6.40 7.20 12.30
CA ALA A 27 -6.73 8.33 11.44
C ALA A 27 -8.20 8.33 11.01
N VAL A 28 -8.76 7.19 10.57
CA VAL A 28 -10.18 7.06 10.19
C VAL A 28 -11.11 7.34 11.37
N THR A 29 -10.76 6.86 12.56
CA THR A 29 -11.54 7.08 13.79
C THR A 29 -11.52 8.56 14.17
N ALA A 30 -10.35 9.19 14.17
CA ALA A 30 -10.18 10.60 14.48
C ALA A 30 -10.88 11.50 13.45
N ALA A 31 -10.74 11.21 12.15
CA ALA A 31 -11.37 11.97 11.07
C ALA A 31 -12.91 11.96 11.18
N LYS A 32 -13.50 10.78 11.44
CA LYS A 32 -14.95 10.66 11.69
C LYS A 32 -15.40 11.45 12.93
N GLY A 33 -14.63 11.40 14.02
CA GLY A 33 -14.93 12.10 15.27
C GLY A 33 -14.85 13.63 15.16
N CYS A 34 -13.81 14.16 14.51
CA CYS A 34 -13.62 15.61 14.36
C CYS A 34 -14.37 16.20 13.15
N GLY A 35 -14.72 15.38 12.14
CA GLY A 35 -15.40 15.80 10.93
C GLY A 35 -14.53 16.48 9.88
N GLY A 36 -13.20 16.28 9.94
CA GLY A 36 -12.23 16.74 8.95
C GLY A 36 -11.18 15.66 8.68
N ARG A 37 -10.31 15.87 7.68
CA ARG A 37 -9.29 14.87 7.33
C ARG A 37 -8.16 14.81 8.36
N VAL A 38 -7.63 13.61 8.63
CA VAL A 38 -6.54 13.36 9.58
C VAL A 38 -5.44 12.56 8.88
N GLU A 39 -4.17 12.96 9.03
CA GLU A 39 -3.06 12.31 8.33
C GLU A 39 -2.71 10.94 8.93
N VAL A 40 -2.31 10.02 8.06
CA VAL A 40 -1.77 8.71 8.39
C VAL A 40 -0.24 8.81 8.43
N ALA A 41 0.35 8.96 9.62
CA ALA A 41 1.78 9.20 9.77
C ALA A 41 2.65 8.06 9.22
N SER A 42 2.23 6.80 9.40
CA SER A 42 2.92 5.61 8.85
C SER A 42 2.92 5.50 7.32
N GLN A 43 2.14 6.33 6.61
CA GLN A 43 2.11 6.38 5.14
C GLN A 43 2.75 7.67 4.58
N ARG A 44 3.42 8.46 5.43
CA ARG A 44 4.21 9.62 5.01
C ARG A 44 5.57 9.17 4.47
N THR A 45 5.90 9.59 3.24
CA THR A 45 7.22 9.36 2.61
C THR A 45 7.82 10.68 2.12
N GLU A 46 9.03 10.66 1.54
CA GLU A 46 9.65 11.83 0.90
C GLU A 46 8.73 12.52 -0.14
N THR A 47 7.87 11.73 -0.82
CA THR A 47 6.97 12.14 -1.92
C THR A 47 5.48 12.12 -1.55
N THR A 48 5.05 11.21 -0.68
CA THR A 48 3.63 10.89 -0.42
C THR A 48 3.14 11.34 0.96
N ARG A 49 1.89 11.83 1.05
CA ARG A 49 1.10 11.94 2.29
C ARG A 49 -0.28 11.32 2.05
N VAL A 50 -0.84 10.69 3.06
CA VAL A 50 -2.19 10.09 3.03
C VAL A 50 -3.00 10.60 4.22
N TRP A 51 -4.28 10.90 3.99
CA TRP A 51 -5.23 11.30 5.02
C TRP A 51 -6.47 10.42 4.97
N ALA A 52 -6.96 10.02 6.13
CA ALA A 52 -8.30 9.47 6.25
C ALA A 52 -9.35 10.59 6.15
N ARG A 53 -10.45 10.33 5.44
CA ARG A 53 -11.54 11.30 5.25
C ARG A 53 -12.70 11.05 6.22
N PRO A 54 -13.41 12.08 6.69
CA PRO A 54 -14.54 11.92 7.63
C PRO A 54 -15.70 11.11 7.04
N GLU A 55 -15.94 11.21 5.73
CA GLU A 55 -16.96 10.45 4.98
C GLU A 55 -16.55 8.99 4.69
N GLY A 56 -15.28 8.65 4.85
CA GLY A 56 -14.71 7.34 4.50
C GLY A 56 -13.73 7.40 3.33
N GLY A 57 -12.97 6.31 3.15
CA GLY A 57 -11.85 6.28 2.21
C GLY A 57 -10.70 7.20 2.63
N PHE A 58 -9.82 7.47 1.67
CA PHE A 58 -8.57 8.19 1.87
C PHE A 58 -8.32 9.22 0.76
N SER A 59 -7.63 10.29 1.10
CA SER A 59 -7.00 11.22 0.15
C SER A 59 -5.49 11.03 0.18
N THR A 60 -4.83 11.08 -0.97
CA THR A 60 -3.38 11.00 -1.11
C THR A 60 -2.86 12.17 -1.95
N GLU A 61 -1.76 12.79 -1.51
CA GLU A 61 -0.96 13.70 -2.33
C GLU A 61 0.38 13.02 -2.64
N ILE A 62 0.71 12.90 -3.93
CA ILE A 62 1.98 12.35 -4.42
C ILE A 62 2.70 13.43 -5.22
N HIS A 63 3.91 13.80 -4.80
CA HIS A 63 4.78 14.68 -5.58
C HIS A 63 5.72 13.86 -6.47
N ALA A 64 6.08 14.40 -7.64
CA ALA A 64 7.02 13.75 -8.57
C ALA A 64 8.42 13.52 -7.98
N GLY A 65 8.78 14.22 -6.89
CA GLY A 65 10.03 14.03 -6.17
C GLY A 65 10.03 14.57 -4.74
N PRO A 66 11.13 14.38 -3.99
CA PRO A 66 11.21 14.64 -2.56
C PRO A 66 10.86 16.10 -2.18
N VAL A 67 9.71 16.30 -1.54
CA VAL A 67 9.33 17.62 -0.98
C VAL A 67 9.68 17.75 0.51
N ARG A 68 9.98 16.63 1.14
CA ARG A 68 10.41 16.47 2.53
C ARG A 68 11.39 15.30 2.64
N PHE A 69 12.16 15.28 3.71
CA PHE A 69 13.06 14.18 4.05
C PHE A 69 13.12 14.02 5.56
N GLU A 70 13.57 12.87 6.04
CA GLU A 70 13.75 12.62 7.47
C GLU A 70 15.20 12.87 7.91
N ARG A 71 15.38 13.54 9.05
CA ARG A 71 16.69 13.74 9.68
C ARG A 71 16.54 13.62 11.20
N GLY A 72 17.21 12.64 11.79
CA GLY A 72 17.20 12.42 13.24
C GLY A 72 15.81 12.11 13.82
N GLY A 73 14.97 11.33 13.13
CA GLY A 73 13.61 11.02 13.57
C GLY A 73 12.58 12.13 13.29
N THR A 74 12.94 13.16 12.52
CA THR A 74 12.07 14.33 12.26
C THR A 74 11.95 14.62 10.78
N TRP A 75 10.73 14.89 10.31
CA TRP A 75 10.46 15.32 8.94
C TRP A 75 10.79 16.80 8.76
N GLN A 76 11.59 17.10 7.73
CA GLN A 76 12.02 18.45 7.37
C GLN A 76 11.65 18.71 5.91
N ALA A 77 11.27 19.94 5.58
CA ALA A 77 10.98 20.34 4.20
C ALA A 77 12.27 20.43 3.38
N VAL A 78 12.17 20.17 2.06
CA VAL A 78 13.27 20.48 1.14
C VAL A 78 13.31 21.97 0.87
N ASP A 79 14.43 22.60 1.22
CA ASP A 79 14.76 24.00 1.00
C ASP A 79 16.16 24.07 0.38
N LEU A 80 16.20 24.43 -0.90
CA LEU A 80 17.43 24.47 -1.69
C LEU A 80 18.24 25.76 -1.51
N THR A 81 17.73 26.72 -0.73
CA THR A 81 18.40 28.00 -0.46
C THR A 81 19.78 27.76 0.14
N LEU A 82 20.83 28.23 -0.53
CA LEU A 82 22.22 28.07 -0.11
C LEU A 82 22.61 29.04 0.99
N ARG A 83 23.38 28.53 1.95
CA ARG A 83 23.99 29.30 3.04
C ARG A 83 25.46 28.91 3.24
N LEU A 84 26.26 29.82 3.78
CA LEU A 84 27.59 29.50 4.30
C LEU A 84 27.49 28.80 5.66
N THR A 85 28.30 27.78 5.87
CA THR A 85 28.47 27.09 7.16
C THR A 85 29.55 27.73 8.02
N ALA A 86 29.57 27.43 9.31
CA ALA A 86 30.55 27.98 10.25
C ALA A 86 32.00 27.58 9.93
N ASP A 87 32.21 26.45 9.25
CA ASP A 87 33.51 25.99 8.75
C ASP A 87 33.78 26.39 7.28
N GLY A 88 33.00 27.34 6.75
CA GLY A 88 33.28 28.05 5.49
C GLY A 88 32.80 27.36 4.21
N ALA A 89 32.17 26.18 4.29
CA ALA A 89 31.54 25.52 3.15
C ALA A 89 30.18 26.14 2.81
N VAL A 90 29.54 25.65 1.75
CA VAL A 90 28.21 26.09 1.31
C VAL A 90 27.27 24.88 1.29
N GLU A 91 26.05 25.01 1.79
CA GLU A 91 25.04 23.94 1.75
C GLU A 91 23.63 24.51 1.61
N PRO A 92 22.66 23.74 1.08
CA PRO A 92 21.25 24.08 1.20
C PRO A 92 20.76 24.04 2.65
N VAL A 93 19.75 24.85 2.97
CA VAL A 93 19.05 24.79 4.28
C VAL A 93 18.51 23.38 4.58
N GLY A 94 17.96 22.68 3.58
CA GLY A 94 17.46 21.31 3.72
C GLY A 94 17.52 20.50 2.43
N HIS A 95 18.51 19.60 2.31
CA HIS A 95 18.66 18.68 1.17
C HIS A 95 18.53 17.19 1.58
N PRO A 96 17.75 16.35 0.88
CA PRO A 96 17.52 14.94 1.22
C PRO A 96 18.79 14.08 1.27
N ARG A 97 19.77 14.39 0.41
CA ARG A 97 21.04 13.66 0.28
C ARG A 97 22.25 14.38 0.89
N GLY A 98 22.00 15.37 1.77
CA GLY A 98 23.05 16.10 2.48
C GLY A 98 24.06 16.81 1.56
N LEU A 99 23.56 17.50 0.53
CA LEU A 99 24.39 18.18 -0.45
C LEU A 99 25.26 19.26 0.20
N ARG A 100 26.53 19.30 -0.17
CA ARG A 100 27.49 20.29 0.32
C ARG A 100 28.48 20.68 -0.75
N PHE A 101 28.65 21.98 -0.97
CA PHE A 101 29.62 22.60 -1.87
C PHE A 101 30.80 23.17 -1.07
N SER A 102 31.95 23.31 -1.73
CA SER A 102 33.16 23.85 -1.09
C SER A 102 33.14 25.38 -0.97
N GLY A 103 33.82 25.88 0.07
CA GLY A 103 34.04 27.31 0.28
C GLY A 103 35.09 27.92 -0.65
N ALA A 104 35.54 29.12 -0.29
CA ALA A 104 36.75 29.69 -0.85
C ALA A 104 37.98 28.88 -0.42
N THR A 105 38.90 28.60 -1.35
CA THR A 105 40.15 27.90 -1.05
C THR A 105 41.31 28.44 -1.89
N THR A 106 42.49 28.52 -1.27
CA THR A 106 43.72 29.04 -1.91
C THR A 106 44.65 27.93 -2.43
N GLY A 107 44.32 26.67 -2.17
CA GLY A 107 45.12 25.52 -2.57
C GLY A 107 45.14 25.30 -4.08
N SER A 108 46.31 25.01 -4.65
CA SER A 108 46.49 24.63 -6.06
C SER A 108 46.25 23.15 -6.34
N GLY A 109 46.12 22.32 -5.29
CA GLY A 109 45.86 20.89 -5.38
C GLY A 109 44.42 20.55 -5.77
N GLU A 110 44.14 19.25 -5.77
CA GLU A 110 42.76 18.76 -5.89
C GLU A 110 42.06 18.76 -4.52
N GLN A 111 40.77 19.09 -4.54
CA GLN A 111 39.90 19.17 -3.38
C GLN A 111 38.47 18.75 -3.77
N ALA A 112 37.61 18.47 -2.79
CA ALA A 112 36.19 18.33 -3.08
C ALA A 112 35.63 19.65 -3.62
N LEU A 113 34.69 19.58 -4.56
CA LEU A 113 33.87 20.70 -5.03
C LEU A 113 32.44 20.58 -4.53
N ALA A 114 31.89 19.36 -4.61
CA ALA A 114 30.56 19.01 -4.15
C ALA A 114 30.57 17.59 -3.57
N ARG A 115 29.78 17.32 -2.51
CA ARG A 115 29.58 16.00 -1.92
C ARG A 115 28.10 15.75 -1.62
N MET A 116 27.68 14.49 -1.78
CA MET A 116 26.37 13.97 -1.37
C MET A 116 26.51 12.56 -0.78
N ALA A 117 25.49 12.11 -0.04
CA ALA A 117 25.40 10.76 0.51
C ALA A 117 24.10 10.06 0.10
N THR A 118 24.12 8.73 -0.05
CA THR A 118 22.93 7.90 -0.29
C THR A 118 23.11 6.54 0.39
N GLY A 119 22.13 6.05 1.16
CA GLY A 119 22.17 4.69 1.72
C GLY A 119 23.35 4.29 2.64
N GLY A 120 24.24 5.22 3.00
CA GLY A 120 25.53 4.96 3.67
C GLY A 120 26.74 5.22 2.76
N ASP A 121 26.54 5.14 1.45
CA ASP A 121 27.50 5.46 0.39
C ASP A 121 27.63 6.97 0.17
N SER A 122 28.65 7.39 -0.58
CA SER A 122 28.80 8.80 -0.96
C SER A 122 29.41 9.05 -2.34
N ILE A 123 29.07 10.19 -2.93
CA ILE A 123 29.67 10.70 -4.16
C ILE A 123 30.31 12.06 -3.90
N SER A 124 31.42 12.34 -4.56
CA SER A 124 32.08 13.64 -4.56
C SER A 124 32.52 14.01 -5.97
N MET A 125 32.16 15.21 -6.43
CA MET A 125 32.84 15.85 -7.55
C MET A 125 34.03 16.63 -7.00
N LEU A 126 35.17 16.55 -7.68
CA LEU A 126 36.41 17.18 -7.27
C LEU A 126 36.74 18.38 -8.17
N TRP A 127 37.61 19.27 -7.69
CA TRP A 127 38.12 20.43 -8.42
C TRP A 127 39.62 20.57 -8.18
N THR A 128 40.36 21.00 -9.20
CA THR A 128 41.81 21.19 -9.13
C THR A 128 42.16 22.66 -9.35
N GLY A 129 42.89 23.24 -8.40
CA GLY A 129 43.19 24.67 -8.36
C GLY A 129 42.30 25.45 -7.38
N PRO A 130 42.59 26.74 -7.17
CA PRO A 130 41.91 27.56 -6.16
C PRO A 130 40.42 27.76 -6.48
N LEU A 131 39.64 28.02 -5.43
CA LEU A 131 38.25 28.44 -5.52
C LEU A 131 38.09 29.84 -4.88
N PRO A 132 37.58 30.85 -5.61
CA PRO A 132 37.27 32.15 -5.05
C PRO A 132 36.06 32.06 -4.10
N ALA A 133 35.79 33.12 -3.34
CA ALA A 133 34.57 33.17 -2.52
C ALA A 133 33.31 33.15 -3.41
N PRO A 134 32.37 32.22 -3.20
CA PRO A 134 31.16 32.14 -4.00
C PRO A 134 30.19 33.27 -3.66
N VAL A 135 29.52 33.80 -4.68
CA VAL A 135 28.31 34.63 -4.52
C VAL A 135 27.11 33.70 -4.51
N LEU A 136 26.35 33.71 -3.43
CA LEU A 136 25.14 32.89 -3.27
C LEU A 136 23.89 33.66 -3.70
N ALA A 137 23.01 33.01 -4.45
CA ALA A 137 21.69 33.51 -4.82
C ALA A 137 20.72 32.34 -4.94
N ALA A 138 19.70 32.29 -4.06
CA ALA A 138 18.79 31.15 -3.92
C ALA A 138 19.55 29.80 -3.84
N ASP A 139 19.34 28.91 -4.80
CA ASP A 139 19.95 27.58 -4.93
C ASP A 139 21.33 27.58 -5.61
N THR A 140 21.86 28.75 -6.00
CA THR A 140 23.02 28.88 -6.88
C THR A 140 24.23 29.50 -6.16
N ALA A 141 25.39 28.87 -6.28
CA ALA A 141 26.70 29.37 -5.87
C ALA A 141 27.57 29.71 -7.09
N THR A 142 27.94 30.99 -7.24
CA THR A 142 28.75 31.49 -8.36
C THR A 142 30.18 31.82 -7.92
N TYR A 143 31.15 31.02 -8.35
CA TYR A 143 32.58 31.22 -8.15
C TYR A 143 33.13 32.01 -9.35
N ARG A 144 33.37 33.30 -9.16
CA ARG A 144 33.74 34.20 -10.28
C ARG A 144 35.22 34.16 -10.63
N GLU A 145 35.56 34.18 -11.91
CA GLU A 145 36.94 34.20 -12.40
C GLU A 145 37.80 33.00 -11.91
N VAL A 146 37.21 31.80 -11.83
CA VAL A 146 37.99 30.56 -11.57
C VAL A 146 39.08 30.32 -12.62
N ARG A 147 38.89 30.88 -13.82
CA ARG A 147 39.92 31.19 -14.81
C ARG A 147 39.57 32.56 -15.43
N PRO A 148 40.52 33.28 -16.03
CA PRO A 148 40.23 34.57 -16.68
C PRO A 148 39.10 34.47 -17.72
N GLY A 149 38.00 35.18 -17.47
CA GLY A 149 36.77 35.18 -18.28
C GLY A 149 35.86 33.96 -18.09
N VAL A 150 36.06 33.16 -17.04
CA VAL A 150 35.29 31.93 -16.75
C VAL A 150 34.77 31.97 -15.32
N ASP A 151 33.46 31.83 -15.15
CA ASP A 151 32.83 31.60 -13.85
C ASP A 151 32.45 30.11 -13.72
N LEU A 152 32.49 29.59 -12.50
CA LEU A 152 31.97 28.26 -12.14
C LEU A 152 30.68 28.44 -11.35
N LEU A 153 29.61 27.82 -11.82
CA LEU A 153 28.30 27.80 -11.17
C LEU A 153 28.03 26.40 -10.64
N LEU A 154 27.58 26.33 -9.38
CA LEU A 154 26.97 25.15 -8.79
C LEU A 154 25.52 25.48 -8.44
N VAL A 155 24.57 24.71 -8.96
CA VAL A 155 23.14 24.87 -8.61
C VAL A 155 22.70 23.63 -7.84
N ALA A 156 22.18 23.81 -6.64
CA ALA A 156 21.55 22.73 -5.88
C ALA A 156 20.21 22.36 -6.54
N THR A 157 20.04 21.08 -6.88
CA THR A 157 18.75 20.55 -7.35
C THR A 157 18.12 19.69 -6.26
N ARG A 158 16.91 19.18 -6.47
CA ARG A 158 16.18 18.38 -5.47
C ARG A 158 16.78 16.98 -5.28
N LEU A 159 17.33 16.43 -6.36
CA LEU A 159 18.00 15.12 -6.37
C LEU A 159 19.52 15.23 -6.32
N GLY A 160 20.12 16.40 -6.59
CA GLY A 160 21.56 16.56 -6.52
C GLY A 160 22.05 17.96 -6.87
N PHE A 161 22.89 18.10 -7.90
CA PHE A 161 23.38 19.41 -8.32
C PHE A 161 23.77 19.45 -9.80
N THR A 162 23.79 20.64 -10.38
CA THR A 162 24.44 20.91 -11.67
C THR A 162 25.79 21.59 -11.45
N GLN A 163 26.75 21.30 -12.32
CA GLN A 163 28.01 22.04 -12.40
C GLN A 163 28.09 22.68 -13.78
N SER A 164 28.41 23.97 -13.86
CA SER A 164 28.57 24.66 -15.14
C SER A 164 29.74 25.62 -15.13
N LEU A 165 30.45 25.72 -16.25
CA LEU A 165 31.41 26.78 -16.54
C LEU A 165 30.75 27.77 -17.50
N VAL A 166 30.69 29.04 -17.10
CA VAL A 166 30.16 30.14 -17.90
C VAL A 166 31.32 30.90 -18.50
N LEU A 167 31.50 30.75 -19.81
CA LEU A 167 32.49 31.43 -20.64
C LEU A 167 31.95 32.81 -21.02
N LYS A 168 32.60 33.89 -20.59
CA LYS A 168 32.13 35.26 -20.84
C LYS A 168 32.39 35.75 -22.26
N ASP A 169 33.42 35.22 -22.91
CA ASP A 169 33.86 35.63 -24.24
C ASP A 169 34.59 34.52 -25.02
N ARG A 170 34.88 34.79 -26.30
CA ARG A 170 35.60 33.86 -27.21
C ARG A 170 37.03 33.56 -26.76
N ALA A 171 37.69 34.45 -26.03
CA ALA A 171 39.04 34.21 -25.52
C ALA A 171 39.01 33.24 -24.32
N ALA A 172 37.97 33.32 -23.48
CA ALA A 172 37.69 32.35 -22.41
C ALA A 172 37.37 30.96 -22.98
N ALA A 173 36.64 30.89 -24.10
CA ALA A 173 36.38 29.65 -24.81
C ALA A 173 37.66 28.94 -25.29
N THR A 174 38.59 29.68 -25.93
CA THR A 174 39.89 29.12 -26.35
C THR A 174 40.70 28.58 -25.17
N ARG A 175 40.56 29.15 -23.96
CA ARG A 175 41.23 28.69 -22.72
C ARG A 175 40.55 27.50 -22.03
N THR A 176 39.33 27.13 -22.44
CA THR A 176 38.45 26.23 -21.65
C THR A 176 37.74 25.16 -22.50
N ALA A 177 38.15 25.01 -23.77
CA ALA A 177 37.58 24.03 -24.70
C ALA A 177 37.75 22.55 -24.26
N ALA A 178 38.59 22.27 -23.26
CA ALA A 178 38.69 20.98 -22.60
C ALA A 178 38.73 21.14 -21.07
N MET A 179 38.02 20.26 -20.36
CA MET A 179 38.04 20.18 -18.90
C MET A 179 37.96 18.71 -18.44
N THR A 180 38.49 18.43 -17.25
CA THR A 180 38.28 17.15 -16.57
C THR A 180 37.40 17.41 -15.36
N VAL A 181 36.36 16.60 -15.21
CA VAL A 181 35.48 16.57 -14.04
C VAL A 181 35.72 15.24 -13.33
N PRO A 182 36.56 15.22 -12.27
CA PRO A 182 36.82 14.00 -11.52
C PRO A 182 35.64 13.72 -10.58
N LEU A 183 35.08 12.53 -10.69
CA LEU A 183 34.09 12.00 -9.76
C LEU A 183 34.75 10.91 -8.92
N ARG A 184 34.48 10.91 -7.61
CA ARG A 184 34.87 9.85 -6.67
C ARG A 184 33.63 9.33 -5.96
N SER A 185 33.47 8.02 -5.93
CA SER A 185 32.51 7.33 -5.09
C SER A 185 33.17 6.64 -3.91
N ASP A 186 32.35 6.37 -2.90
CA ASP A 186 32.56 5.41 -1.84
C ASP A 186 31.32 4.49 -1.89
N GLY A 187 31.50 3.19 -2.08
CA GLY A 187 30.43 2.18 -2.29
C GLY A 187 29.75 2.12 -3.67
N LEU A 188 29.83 3.18 -4.50
CA LEU A 188 29.11 3.26 -5.78
C LEU A 188 29.97 2.98 -7.02
N ARG A 189 29.33 2.57 -8.12
CA ARG A 189 29.92 2.34 -9.46
C ARG A 189 29.33 3.29 -10.49
N PHE A 190 30.14 3.73 -11.46
CA PHE A 190 29.70 4.54 -12.60
C PHE A 190 29.63 3.66 -13.85
N VAL A 191 28.44 3.42 -14.37
CA VAL A 191 28.20 2.50 -15.51
C VAL A 191 27.60 3.27 -16.68
N ALA A 192 28.23 3.21 -17.85
CA ALA A 192 27.76 3.92 -19.03
C ALA A 192 26.39 3.40 -19.49
N ASP A 193 25.39 4.27 -19.64
CA ASP A 193 24.02 3.88 -20.05
C ASP A 193 23.52 4.55 -21.35
N GLY A 194 24.31 5.47 -21.89
CA GLY A 194 24.11 6.15 -23.19
C GLY A 194 25.45 6.65 -23.76
N ALA A 195 25.41 7.47 -24.82
CA ALA A 195 26.62 7.91 -25.54
C ALA A 195 27.59 8.75 -24.69
N ALA A 196 27.06 9.46 -23.69
CA ALA A 196 27.81 10.33 -22.78
C ALA A 196 27.20 10.38 -21.36
N SER A 197 26.29 9.46 -21.03
CA SER A 197 25.56 9.38 -19.76
C SER A 197 25.97 8.16 -18.94
N PHE A 198 25.89 8.28 -17.61
CA PHE A 198 26.31 7.24 -16.67
C PHE A 198 25.25 7.02 -15.60
N ALA A 199 24.78 5.78 -15.45
CA ALA A 199 24.08 5.33 -14.26
C ALA A 199 25.07 5.23 -13.08
N ILE A 200 24.68 5.76 -11.93
CA ILE A 200 25.36 5.56 -10.65
C ILE A 200 24.67 4.37 -9.98
N ARG A 201 25.40 3.27 -9.78
CA ARG A 201 24.86 2.01 -9.24
C ARG A 201 25.47 1.66 -7.89
N ASP A 202 24.68 1.05 -7.02
CA ASP A 202 25.13 0.53 -5.72
C ASP A 202 25.83 -0.84 -5.83
N ALA A 203 26.12 -1.46 -4.68
CA ALA A 203 26.67 -2.81 -4.60
C ALA A 203 25.73 -3.90 -5.15
N ALA A 204 24.41 -3.74 -4.97
CA ALA A 204 23.38 -4.65 -5.49
C ALA A 204 23.14 -4.51 -7.00
N GLY A 205 23.69 -3.45 -7.62
CA GLY A 205 23.56 -3.13 -9.03
C GLY A 205 22.44 -2.14 -9.35
N ALA A 206 21.62 -1.75 -8.38
CA ALA A 206 20.50 -0.84 -8.61
C ALA A 206 20.98 0.59 -8.91
N THR A 207 20.32 1.26 -9.85
CA THR A 207 20.62 2.66 -10.19
C THR A 207 20.10 3.60 -9.11
N VAL A 208 21.01 4.19 -8.33
CA VAL A 208 20.72 5.15 -7.25
C VAL A 208 20.92 6.61 -7.67
N GLY A 209 21.43 6.84 -8.88
CA GLY A 209 21.66 8.18 -9.44
C GLY A 209 22.08 8.16 -10.91
N ARG A 210 22.31 9.33 -11.50
CA ARG A 210 22.80 9.48 -12.87
C ARG A 210 23.70 10.70 -13.04
N VAL A 211 24.60 10.62 -14.02
CA VAL A 211 25.25 11.76 -14.68
C VAL A 211 24.71 11.84 -16.12
N PRO A 212 23.78 12.76 -16.46
CA PRO A 212 23.27 12.91 -17.82
C PRO A 212 24.32 13.42 -18.80
N THR A 213 24.02 13.36 -20.11
CA THR A 213 24.90 13.87 -21.17
C THR A 213 25.26 15.34 -20.94
N PRO A 214 26.54 15.70 -20.75
CA PRO A 214 26.97 17.07 -20.55
C PRO A 214 26.75 17.93 -21.80
N MET A 215 26.21 19.12 -21.62
CA MET A 215 25.77 20.00 -22.72
C MET A 215 26.54 21.32 -22.75
N MET A 216 26.55 21.95 -23.92
CA MET A 216 26.87 23.36 -24.08
C MET A 216 25.80 24.12 -24.83
N TRP A 217 25.56 25.37 -24.43
CA TRP A 217 24.60 26.26 -25.07
C TRP A 217 25.06 27.71 -24.98
N ASP A 218 24.64 28.51 -25.95
CA ASP A 218 24.93 29.94 -25.98
C ASP A 218 23.79 30.74 -25.32
N SER A 219 23.90 32.07 -25.31
CA SER A 219 22.89 32.96 -24.71
C SER A 219 21.64 33.19 -25.58
N SER A 220 21.48 32.48 -26.71
CA SER A 220 20.37 32.67 -27.65
C SER A 220 19.13 31.86 -27.24
N VAL A 221 18.08 32.57 -26.82
CA VAL A 221 16.75 31.99 -26.56
C VAL A 221 15.77 32.33 -27.68
N GLY A 222 14.84 31.40 -27.93
CA GLY A 222 13.79 31.57 -28.92
C GLY A 222 12.64 32.44 -28.41
N ALA A 223 11.64 32.66 -29.27
CA ALA A 223 10.42 33.36 -28.88
C ALA A 223 9.64 32.62 -27.77
N SER A 224 9.94 31.34 -27.54
CA SER A 224 9.37 30.51 -26.48
C SER A 224 10.33 30.20 -25.31
N GLY A 225 11.39 31.01 -25.14
CA GLY A 225 12.36 30.84 -24.06
C GLY A 225 13.24 29.59 -24.19
N GLU A 226 13.06 28.80 -25.25
CA GLU A 226 13.82 27.60 -25.53
C GLU A 226 15.25 27.95 -25.94
N ARG A 227 16.21 27.08 -25.61
CA ARG A 227 17.59 27.20 -26.11
C ARG A 227 17.60 26.95 -27.61
N THR A 228 17.85 28.00 -28.40
CA THR A 228 17.87 27.89 -29.88
C THR A 228 19.20 27.37 -30.42
N ARG A 229 20.24 27.32 -29.58
CA ARG A 229 21.59 26.92 -30.01
C ARG A 229 22.32 26.19 -28.88
N GLU A 230 22.23 24.86 -28.93
CA GLU A 230 22.91 23.95 -27.99
C GLU A 230 23.54 22.77 -28.71
N LYS A 231 24.48 22.09 -28.04
CA LYS A 231 25.20 20.91 -28.56
C LYS A 231 25.74 20.06 -27.40
N ALA A 232 25.76 18.74 -27.58
CA ALA A 232 26.42 17.83 -26.64
C ALA A 232 27.95 18.07 -26.59
N LEU A 233 28.53 17.99 -25.40
CA LEU A 233 29.98 17.94 -25.21
C LEU A 233 30.50 16.54 -25.59
N THR A 234 31.69 16.47 -26.16
CA THR A 234 32.36 15.18 -26.34
C THR A 234 32.88 14.69 -24.99
N VAL A 235 32.42 13.51 -24.55
CA VAL A 235 32.82 12.92 -23.26
C VAL A 235 33.74 11.72 -23.48
N ARG A 236 34.79 11.64 -22.66
CA ARG A 236 35.59 10.42 -22.48
C ARG A 236 35.73 10.15 -20.99
N ALA A 237 35.22 9.01 -20.54
CA ALA A 237 35.47 8.51 -19.19
C ALA A 237 36.72 7.61 -19.19
N ALA A 238 37.49 7.67 -18.11
CA ALA A 238 38.57 6.73 -17.84
C ALA A 238 38.69 6.47 -16.33
N PRO A 239 39.04 5.25 -15.91
CA PRO A 239 39.48 4.98 -14.54
C PRO A 239 40.64 5.90 -14.17
N ARG A 240 40.53 6.54 -13.01
CA ARG A 240 41.48 7.55 -12.57
C ARG A 240 42.89 6.97 -12.44
N GLY A 241 43.88 7.65 -13.01
CA GLY A 241 45.27 7.19 -13.07
C GLY A 241 45.62 6.36 -14.31
N SER A 242 44.66 6.01 -15.17
CA SER A 242 44.96 5.37 -16.45
C SER A 242 45.57 6.34 -17.46
N ALA A 243 46.66 5.91 -18.11
CA ALA A 243 47.27 6.63 -19.24
C ALA A 243 46.52 6.40 -20.57
N THR A 244 45.69 5.36 -20.68
CA THR A 244 44.95 5.05 -21.91
C THR A 244 43.58 5.74 -21.93
N SER A 245 43.43 6.74 -22.80
CA SER A 245 42.11 7.28 -23.11
C SER A 245 41.39 6.37 -24.11
N ALA A 246 40.48 5.53 -23.63
CA ALA A 246 39.57 4.78 -24.49
C ALA A 246 38.65 5.72 -25.29
N ALA A 247 37.87 5.14 -26.20
CA ALA A 247 36.64 5.77 -26.69
C ALA A 247 35.63 5.90 -25.52
N ALA A 248 34.47 6.53 -25.77
CA ALA A 248 33.38 6.48 -24.79
C ALA A 248 33.08 5.01 -24.42
N PRO A 249 32.98 4.66 -23.13
CA PRO A 249 32.72 3.29 -22.71
C PRO A 249 31.44 2.76 -23.35
N ALA A 250 31.47 1.50 -23.83
CA ALA A 250 30.30 0.85 -24.40
C ALA A 250 29.16 0.79 -23.38
N ARG A 251 27.90 0.84 -23.85
CA ARG A 251 26.72 0.75 -22.97
C ARG A 251 26.79 -0.51 -22.10
N GLY A 252 26.67 -0.34 -20.79
CA GLY A 252 26.81 -1.39 -19.78
C GLY A 252 28.22 -1.56 -19.21
N ALA A 253 29.25 -0.88 -19.74
CA ALA A 253 30.60 -0.96 -19.21
C ALA A 253 30.77 -0.12 -17.92
N ASP A 254 31.50 -0.68 -16.95
CA ASP A 254 31.95 0.02 -15.75
C ASP A 254 33.07 1.00 -16.11
N ALA A 255 32.82 2.30 -15.93
CA ALA A 255 33.72 3.39 -16.29
C ALA A 255 34.86 3.61 -15.27
N ALA A 256 34.74 3.05 -14.07
CA ALA A 256 35.75 3.10 -13.01
C ALA A 256 36.50 1.77 -12.81
N ALA A 257 36.03 0.69 -13.45
CA ALA A 257 36.47 -0.70 -13.24
C ALA A 257 36.28 -1.19 -11.78
N GLY A 258 35.16 -0.80 -11.17
CA GLY A 258 34.80 -1.10 -9.78
C GLY A 258 34.30 0.14 -9.03
N THR A 259 34.21 0.06 -7.71
CA THR A 259 33.97 1.24 -6.86
C THR A 259 35.22 2.12 -6.82
N GLY A 260 35.10 3.44 -7.06
CA GLY A 260 36.28 4.31 -7.01
C GLY A 260 36.12 5.65 -7.71
N ALA A 261 37.14 6.06 -8.47
CA ALA A 261 37.18 7.37 -9.11
C ALA A 261 37.28 7.29 -10.63
N VAL A 262 36.49 8.12 -11.31
CA VAL A 262 36.43 8.26 -12.77
C VAL A 262 36.71 9.71 -13.17
N ASP A 263 37.55 9.90 -14.17
CA ASP A 263 37.82 11.20 -14.76
C ASP A 263 36.93 11.38 -15.99
N LEU A 264 35.93 12.28 -15.93
CA LEU A 264 35.13 12.66 -17.09
C LEU A 264 35.82 13.79 -17.85
N ARG A 265 36.48 13.47 -18.96
CA ARG A 265 37.13 14.46 -19.84
C ARG A 265 36.11 14.98 -20.84
N LEU A 266 35.71 16.23 -20.67
CA LEU A 266 34.74 16.94 -21.51
C LEU A 266 35.48 17.83 -22.51
N ALA A 267 35.10 17.77 -23.78
CA ALA A 267 35.61 18.66 -24.83
C ALA A 267 34.44 19.36 -25.56
N ALA A 268 34.53 20.69 -25.62
CA ALA A 268 33.61 21.53 -26.36
C ALA A 268 34.05 21.68 -27.82
N ASP A 269 33.09 21.75 -28.73
CA ASP A 269 33.38 21.91 -30.15
C ASP A 269 33.91 23.33 -30.43
N GLN A 270 35.20 23.43 -30.78
CA GLN A 270 35.86 24.70 -31.06
C GLN A 270 35.31 25.41 -32.30
N ALA A 271 34.89 24.68 -33.34
CA ALA A 271 34.30 25.30 -34.52
C ALA A 271 32.95 25.94 -34.17
N TRP A 272 32.14 25.26 -33.35
CA TRP A 272 30.90 25.82 -32.82
C TRP A 272 31.14 27.02 -31.88
N LEU A 273 32.16 26.97 -31.01
CA LEU A 273 32.52 28.08 -30.12
C LEU A 273 33.04 29.32 -30.87
N GLN A 274 33.76 29.12 -31.98
CA GLN A 274 34.32 30.19 -32.80
C GLN A 274 33.41 30.64 -33.95
N ASP A 275 32.30 29.96 -34.19
CA ASP A 275 31.28 30.38 -35.17
C ASP A 275 30.79 31.82 -34.88
N PRO A 276 30.70 32.70 -35.89
CA PRO A 276 30.27 34.09 -35.72
C PRO A 276 28.87 34.25 -35.12
N GLY A 277 27.98 33.27 -35.31
CA GLY A 277 26.62 33.29 -34.77
C GLY A 277 26.52 32.93 -33.29
N THR A 278 27.55 32.35 -32.67
CA THR A 278 27.55 31.98 -31.24
C THR A 278 27.58 33.23 -30.35
N ARG A 279 26.57 33.37 -29.48
CA ARG A 279 26.36 34.52 -28.60
C ARG A 279 26.79 34.23 -27.17
N TYR A 280 27.80 34.96 -26.71
CA TYR A 280 28.33 34.83 -25.36
C TYR A 280 27.47 35.61 -24.34
N PRO A 281 27.33 35.13 -23.08
CA PRO A 281 28.07 34.01 -22.50
C PRO A 281 27.65 32.62 -23.03
N VAL A 282 28.59 31.68 -23.07
CA VAL A 282 28.37 30.26 -23.37
C VAL A 282 28.50 29.46 -22.10
N THR A 283 27.56 28.56 -21.84
CA THR A 283 27.60 27.66 -20.67
C THR A 283 28.01 26.26 -21.10
N LEU A 284 28.90 25.62 -20.34
CA LEU A 284 29.35 24.23 -20.52
C LEU A 284 29.12 23.46 -19.20
N GLY A 285 28.44 22.32 -19.17
CA GLY A 285 28.25 21.64 -17.87
C GLY A 285 27.69 20.21 -17.88
N PRO A 286 28.17 19.34 -16.96
CA PRO A 286 27.49 18.12 -16.55
C PRO A 286 26.50 18.35 -15.40
N GLN A 287 25.62 17.39 -15.18
CA GLN A 287 24.69 17.32 -14.04
C GLN A 287 24.93 16.03 -13.25
N VAL A 288 24.73 16.04 -11.93
CA VAL A 288 24.88 14.85 -11.07
C VAL A 288 23.67 14.73 -10.17
N GLU A 289 22.97 13.59 -10.28
CA GLU A 289 21.70 13.35 -9.62
C GLU A 289 21.77 12.08 -8.77
N MET A 290 21.23 12.14 -7.55
CA MET A 290 21.16 11.03 -6.59
C MET A 290 19.70 10.62 -6.35
N GLY A 291 19.08 10.23 -7.46
CA GLY A 291 17.82 9.51 -7.56
C GLY A 291 17.67 8.97 -8.98
N ALA A 292 16.83 7.97 -9.18
CA ALA A 292 16.38 7.62 -10.52
C ALA A 292 15.45 8.73 -11.02
N ALA A 293 15.95 9.62 -11.89
CA ALA A 293 15.14 10.68 -12.49
C ALA A 293 13.94 10.07 -13.22
N GLY A 294 12.75 10.29 -12.67
CA GLY A 294 11.50 9.66 -13.11
C GLY A 294 10.84 10.36 -14.30
N ASP A 295 11.11 11.65 -14.49
CA ASP A 295 10.62 12.43 -15.61
C ASP A 295 11.73 12.79 -16.62
N THR A 296 11.33 13.05 -17.87
CA THR A 296 12.22 13.42 -18.97
C THR A 296 11.45 14.02 -20.15
N ILE A 297 12.17 14.61 -21.10
CA ILE A 297 11.67 15.14 -22.37
C ILE A 297 12.31 14.34 -23.51
N VAL A 298 11.54 14.03 -24.56
CA VAL A 298 12.06 13.57 -25.86
C VAL A 298 11.69 14.56 -26.96
N ARG A 299 12.53 14.71 -27.99
CA ARG A 299 12.31 15.65 -29.10
C ARG A 299 12.48 14.99 -30.47
N ASP A 300 11.65 15.35 -31.45
CA ASP A 300 11.70 14.73 -32.80
C ASP A 300 12.99 14.97 -33.58
N ASP A 301 13.82 15.93 -33.16
CA ASP A 301 15.18 16.12 -33.68
C ASP A 301 16.23 15.24 -32.98
N GLU A 302 15.86 14.40 -31.99
CA GLU A 302 16.78 13.68 -31.11
C GLU A 302 16.53 12.16 -31.08
N LEU A 303 17.27 11.45 -31.94
CA LEU A 303 17.24 9.98 -32.06
C LEU A 303 18.35 9.32 -31.25
N SER A 304 18.11 8.09 -30.78
CA SER A 304 19.04 7.33 -29.92
C SER A 304 20.40 7.05 -30.54
N THR A 305 20.50 7.02 -31.87
CA THR A 305 21.73 6.77 -32.63
C THR A 305 22.64 7.99 -32.76
N ASP A 306 22.13 9.20 -32.51
CA ASP A 306 22.75 10.43 -33.00
C ASP A 306 23.67 11.12 -31.98
N GLY A 307 23.93 10.46 -30.84
CA GLY A 307 24.72 11.02 -29.74
C GLY A 307 24.06 12.24 -29.06
N LYS A 308 22.74 12.32 -29.15
CA LYS A 308 21.90 13.40 -28.63
C LYS A 308 21.76 13.34 -27.09
N PRO A 309 21.40 14.44 -26.42
CA PRO A 309 21.34 14.49 -24.95
C PRO A 309 20.28 13.59 -24.32
N ASP A 310 20.58 13.11 -23.11
CA ASP A 310 19.56 12.66 -22.16
C ASP A 310 19.04 13.90 -21.41
N HIS A 311 17.75 14.20 -21.52
CA HIS A 311 17.09 15.30 -20.79
C HIS A 311 16.57 14.90 -19.40
N SER A 312 16.83 13.67 -18.95
CA SER A 312 16.53 13.24 -17.58
C SER A 312 17.23 14.17 -16.60
N GLY A 313 16.46 14.79 -15.70
CA GLY A 313 16.98 15.79 -14.76
C GLY A 313 16.85 17.25 -15.20
N ALA A 314 16.28 17.56 -16.38
CA ALA A 314 15.93 18.94 -16.72
C ALA A 314 15.04 19.59 -15.64
N ASP A 315 15.14 20.91 -15.41
CA ASP A 315 14.32 21.67 -14.42
C ASP A 315 12.90 22.03 -14.93
N TYR A 316 12.59 21.57 -16.14
CA TYR A 316 11.32 21.73 -16.82
C TYR A 316 10.94 20.46 -17.57
N LEU A 317 9.66 20.36 -17.92
CA LEU A 317 9.09 19.44 -18.89
C LEU A 317 8.41 20.24 -20.00
N ALA A 318 8.29 19.68 -21.19
CA ALA A 318 7.69 20.36 -22.33
C ALA A 318 6.88 19.41 -23.23
N TYR A 319 5.83 19.94 -23.84
CA TYR A 319 5.00 19.21 -24.80
C TYR A 319 4.42 20.15 -25.87
N GLY A 320 4.30 19.62 -27.09
CA GLY A 320 3.86 20.37 -28.28
C GLY A 320 5.02 20.77 -29.20
N LYS A 321 4.71 21.53 -30.25
CA LYS A 321 5.69 21.92 -31.28
C LYS A 321 6.36 23.25 -30.91
N ALA A 322 7.68 23.26 -30.74
CA ALA A 322 8.50 24.46 -30.70
C ALA A 322 8.85 24.91 -32.13
N THR A 323 9.56 26.03 -32.28
CA THR A 323 9.98 26.56 -33.59
C THR A 323 10.79 25.56 -34.41
N GLY A 324 11.64 24.75 -33.77
CA GLY A 324 12.56 23.81 -34.43
C GLY A 324 12.22 22.31 -34.30
N TYR A 325 11.44 21.91 -33.30
CA TYR A 325 11.23 20.50 -32.94
C TYR A 325 9.87 20.28 -32.26
N LEU A 326 9.43 19.02 -32.15
CA LEU A 326 8.27 18.55 -31.39
C LEU A 326 8.78 17.90 -30.10
N ALA A 327 8.27 18.32 -28.94
CA ALA A 327 8.58 17.66 -27.67
C ALA A 327 7.38 16.89 -27.11
N ARG A 328 7.70 15.82 -26.38
CA ARG A 328 6.80 15.09 -25.49
C ARG A 328 7.53 14.85 -24.17
N SER A 329 6.79 14.79 -23.07
CA SER A 329 7.36 14.51 -21.74
C SER A 329 6.80 13.22 -21.17
N PHE A 330 7.60 12.55 -20.35
CA PHE A 330 7.21 11.33 -19.64
C PHE A 330 7.44 11.50 -18.15
N MET A 331 6.60 10.88 -17.31
CA MET A 331 6.64 10.95 -15.85
C MET A 331 6.29 9.58 -15.22
N GLN A 332 6.75 9.33 -14.00
CA GLN A 332 6.45 8.12 -13.23
C GLN A 332 5.86 8.47 -11.87
N TRP A 333 4.87 7.69 -11.40
CA TRP A 333 4.19 7.92 -10.12
C TRP A 333 4.04 6.60 -9.33
N PRO A 334 4.39 6.54 -8.03
CA PRO A 334 4.16 5.35 -7.21
C PRO A 334 2.65 5.10 -6.98
N SER A 335 2.21 3.87 -7.23
CA SER A 335 0.79 3.46 -7.18
C SER A 335 0.52 2.18 -6.39
N ALA A 336 1.54 1.50 -5.85
CA ALA A 336 1.39 0.22 -5.12
C ALA A 336 0.33 0.24 -4.00
N GLN A 337 0.19 1.38 -3.31
CA GLN A 337 -0.79 1.60 -2.23
C GLN A 337 -2.26 1.53 -2.69
N PHE A 338 -2.53 1.67 -3.99
CA PHE A 338 -3.88 1.66 -4.55
C PHE A 338 -4.36 0.28 -4.99
N ALA A 339 -3.57 -0.79 -4.81
CA ALA A 339 -3.92 -2.14 -5.22
C ALA A 339 -5.34 -2.56 -4.76
N GLY A 340 -6.18 -2.92 -5.72
CA GLY A 340 -7.58 -3.29 -5.54
C GLY A 340 -8.49 -2.18 -4.99
N ALA A 341 -8.12 -0.90 -5.06
CA ALA A 341 -8.95 0.24 -4.65
C ALA A 341 -9.84 0.78 -5.79
N ARG A 342 -10.93 1.45 -5.42
CA ARG A 342 -11.74 2.28 -6.31
C ARG A 342 -11.25 3.72 -6.23
N ILE A 343 -10.63 4.20 -7.29
CA ILE A 343 -10.24 5.60 -7.44
C ILE A 343 -11.50 6.44 -7.69
N THR A 344 -11.74 7.42 -6.82
CA THR A 344 -12.91 8.31 -6.86
C THR A 344 -12.58 9.67 -7.43
N SER A 345 -11.35 10.15 -7.23
CA SER A 345 -10.78 11.32 -7.88
C SER A 345 -9.30 11.07 -8.14
N ALA A 346 -8.76 11.62 -9.22
CA ALA A 346 -7.33 11.73 -9.44
C ALA A 346 -7.06 12.93 -10.35
N THR A 347 -6.23 13.87 -9.90
CA THR A 347 -5.94 15.11 -10.62
C THR A 347 -4.44 15.35 -10.66
N LEU A 348 -3.87 15.32 -11.86
CA LEU A 348 -2.53 15.79 -12.15
C LEU A 348 -2.53 17.31 -12.11
N SER A 349 -1.51 17.91 -11.48
CA SER A 349 -1.26 19.36 -11.50
C SER A 349 0.19 19.63 -11.86
N LEU A 350 0.40 20.56 -12.80
CA LEU A 350 1.69 20.98 -13.36
C LEU A 350 1.84 22.51 -13.27
N TRP A 351 2.97 23.03 -12.78
CA TRP A 351 3.18 24.49 -12.78
C TRP A 351 3.63 24.95 -14.16
N ASN A 352 2.73 25.60 -14.91
CA ASN A 352 2.96 26.07 -16.28
C ASN A 352 3.42 27.53 -16.24
N TRP A 353 4.70 27.71 -16.57
CA TRP A 353 5.41 28.99 -16.53
C TRP A 353 5.76 29.54 -17.92
N TYR A 354 5.60 28.73 -18.96
CA TYR A 354 5.68 29.21 -20.34
C TYR A 354 4.63 28.54 -21.24
N SER A 355 3.95 29.33 -22.08
CA SER A 355 3.15 28.83 -23.21
C SER A 355 3.32 29.72 -24.44
N GLY A 356 3.32 29.15 -25.65
CA GLY A 356 3.48 29.90 -26.92
C GLY A 356 2.33 30.88 -27.23
N SER A 357 1.18 30.69 -26.58
CA SER A 357 0.04 31.61 -26.60
C SER A 357 -0.77 31.44 -25.30
N CYS A 358 -1.65 32.39 -24.96
CA CYS A 358 -2.65 32.20 -23.90
C CYS A 358 -3.91 31.43 -24.38
N ALA A 359 -3.95 30.97 -25.62
CA ALA A 359 -5.10 30.21 -26.12
C ALA A 359 -5.27 28.94 -25.29
N GLN A 360 -6.52 28.59 -24.96
CA GLN A 360 -6.84 27.39 -24.17
C GLN A 360 -6.72 26.15 -25.06
N THR A 361 -5.49 25.76 -25.37
CA THR A 361 -5.15 24.72 -26.33
C THR A 361 -5.03 23.37 -25.64
N GLY A 362 -5.65 22.36 -26.23
CA GLY A 362 -5.74 21.02 -25.67
C GLY A 362 -4.37 20.36 -25.49
N TRP A 363 -4.20 19.67 -24.38
CA TRP A 363 -3.12 18.73 -24.10
C TRP A 363 -3.68 17.45 -23.50
N LEU A 364 -2.92 16.36 -23.67
CA LEU A 364 -3.34 14.99 -23.42
C LEU A 364 -2.40 14.33 -22.42
N VAL A 365 -2.97 13.48 -21.57
CA VAL A 365 -2.25 12.65 -20.61
C VAL A 365 -2.46 11.20 -20.99
N TRP A 366 -1.38 10.49 -21.28
CA TRP A 366 -1.38 9.12 -21.77
C TRP A 366 -0.92 8.14 -20.71
N ASN A 367 -1.55 6.98 -20.65
CA ASN A 367 -0.90 5.78 -20.13
C ASN A 367 0.12 5.27 -21.15
N THR A 368 1.30 4.87 -20.69
CA THR A 368 2.39 4.44 -21.56
C THR A 368 2.85 3.04 -21.22
N ALA A 369 3.59 2.40 -22.14
CA ALA A 369 4.41 1.25 -21.78
C ALA A 369 5.40 1.65 -20.65
N PRO A 370 5.80 0.70 -19.77
CA PRO A 370 6.86 0.93 -18.80
C PRO A 370 8.17 1.35 -19.47
N TYR A 371 8.89 2.30 -18.85
CA TYR A 371 10.17 2.78 -19.36
C TYR A 371 11.19 3.01 -18.24
N ARG A 372 12.47 3.05 -18.62
CA ARG A 372 13.56 3.53 -17.78
C ARG A 372 14.40 4.47 -18.63
N ASN A 373 14.71 5.64 -18.09
CA ASN A 373 15.58 6.60 -18.74
C ASN A 373 17.02 6.03 -18.91
N PRO A 374 17.83 6.50 -19.86
CA PRO A 374 17.50 7.47 -20.91
C PRO A 374 16.55 6.88 -21.96
N ILE A 375 15.62 7.70 -22.44
CA ILE A 375 14.80 7.43 -23.63
C ILE A 375 14.93 8.61 -24.60
N TYR A 376 14.80 8.33 -25.89
CA TYR A 376 14.88 9.28 -27.01
C TYR A 376 13.61 9.17 -27.85
N TRP A 377 13.45 9.99 -28.90
CA TRP A 377 12.20 10.03 -29.67
C TRP A 377 11.81 8.69 -30.32
N ASP A 378 12.80 7.97 -30.85
CA ASP A 378 12.70 6.65 -31.47
C ASP A 378 12.59 5.49 -30.46
N THR A 379 12.89 5.75 -29.19
CA THR A 379 12.90 4.75 -28.10
C THR A 379 11.93 5.08 -26.96
N ALA A 380 11.11 6.12 -27.14
CA ALA A 380 10.06 6.52 -26.22
C ALA A 380 9.01 5.40 -26.08
N PRO A 381 8.45 5.20 -24.88
CA PRO A 381 7.45 4.15 -24.68
C PRO A 381 6.19 4.42 -25.51
N ALA A 382 5.57 3.35 -25.99
CA ALA A 382 4.31 3.44 -26.71
C ALA A 382 3.24 4.16 -25.87
N LEU A 383 2.57 5.14 -26.47
CA LEU A 383 1.38 5.78 -25.91
C LEU A 383 0.20 4.82 -26.14
N LEU A 384 -0.42 4.35 -25.05
CA LEU A 384 -1.39 3.25 -25.10
C LEU A 384 -2.83 3.76 -25.13
N THR A 385 -3.22 4.49 -24.09
CA THR A 385 -4.57 5.06 -23.93
C THR A 385 -4.46 6.52 -23.53
N ASN A 386 -5.38 7.35 -24.03
CA ASN A 386 -5.53 8.72 -23.59
C ASN A 386 -6.48 8.75 -22.38
N ASP A 387 -6.00 9.26 -21.26
CA ASP A 387 -6.59 9.08 -19.93
C ASP A 387 -6.72 10.38 -19.13
N GLY A 388 -6.28 11.49 -19.70
CA GLY A 388 -6.55 12.83 -19.22
C GLY A 388 -6.53 13.82 -20.37
N TYR A 389 -7.36 14.85 -20.27
CA TYR A 389 -7.42 15.94 -21.22
C TYR A 389 -7.64 17.24 -20.47
N SER A 390 -7.00 18.31 -20.94
CA SER A 390 -7.22 19.66 -20.43
C SER A 390 -6.90 20.69 -21.51
N THR A 391 -7.57 21.83 -21.46
CA THR A 391 -7.28 23.01 -22.29
C THR A 391 -6.55 24.09 -21.51
N GLN A 392 -6.32 23.90 -20.21
CA GLN A 392 -5.73 24.91 -19.34
C GLN A 392 -4.33 25.33 -19.84
N THR A 393 -4.11 26.65 -19.89
CA THR A 393 -2.90 27.32 -20.37
C THR A 393 -2.58 28.50 -19.46
N ALA A 394 -1.29 28.67 -19.15
CA ALA A 394 -0.71 29.75 -18.33
C ALA A 394 0.69 30.13 -18.86
N GLY A 395 1.30 31.19 -18.32
CA GLY A 395 2.68 31.58 -18.65
C GLY A 395 2.90 32.16 -20.05
N TYR A 396 1.95 32.89 -20.64
CA TYR A 396 2.17 33.60 -21.92
C TYR A 396 2.65 35.05 -21.72
N GLY A 397 2.35 35.66 -20.57
CA GLY A 397 2.72 37.05 -20.28
C GLY A 397 1.85 37.63 -19.16
N SER A 398 1.95 38.93 -18.87
CA SER A 398 1.32 39.53 -17.67
C SER A 398 -0.21 39.44 -17.59
N ALA A 399 -0.91 39.23 -18.69
CA ALA A 399 -2.37 38.99 -18.72
C ALA A 399 -2.74 37.48 -18.64
N CYS A 400 -1.74 36.61 -18.57
CA CYS A 400 -1.82 35.16 -18.64
C CYS A 400 -0.60 34.58 -17.89
N ASP A 401 -0.53 34.93 -16.60
CA ASP A 401 0.61 34.73 -15.72
C ASP A 401 0.90 33.25 -15.46
N ASP A 402 2.01 32.95 -14.79
CA ASP A 402 2.36 31.61 -14.33
C ASP A 402 1.26 31.02 -13.42
N ALA A 403 0.85 29.76 -13.67
CA ALA A 403 -0.16 29.11 -12.84
C ALA A 403 -0.06 27.58 -12.85
N TRP A 404 -0.75 26.95 -11.90
CA TRP A 404 -1.09 25.54 -11.96
C TRP A 404 -2.08 25.27 -13.09
N VAL A 405 -1.73 24.33 -13.98
CA VAL A 405 -2.66 23.69 -14.93
C VAL A 405 -2.87 22.23 -14.54
N SER A 406 -4.08 21.73 -14.72
CA SER A 406 -4.48 20.42 -14.22
C SER A 406 -5.27 19.61 -15.25
N ALA A 407 -5.20 18.29 -15.10
CA ALA A 407 -6.01 17.32 -15.84
C ALA A 407 -6.52 16.21 -14.91
N GLY A 408 -7.76 15.77 -15.12
CA GLY A 408 -8.30 14.57 -14.46
C GLY A 408 -7.65 13.32 -15.06
N VAL A 409 -7.18 12.41 -14.19
CA VAL A 409 -6.37 11.21 -14.56
C VAL A 409 -6.85 9.94 -13.85
N VAL A 410 -8.14 9.88 -13.48
CA VAL A 410 -8.75 8.71 -12.80
C VAL A 410 -8.47 7.39 -13.51
N PRO A 411 -8.58 7.27 -14.86
CA PRO A 411 -8.36 6.00 -15.54
C PRO A 411 -6.95 5.43 -15.40
N LEU A 412 -5.91 6.28 -15.32
CA LEU A 412 -4.52 5.87 -15.09
C LEU A 412 -4.37 5.17 -13.74
N PHE A 413 -4.84 5.82 -12.67
CA PHE A 413 -4.71 5.28 -11.32
C PHE A 413 -5.71 4.14 -11.06
N GLN A 414 -6.87 4.12 -11.72
CA GLN A 414 -7.80 2.99 -11.63
C GLN A 414 -7.19 1.73 -12.27
N ARG A 415 -6.61 1.82 -13.48
CA ARG A 415 -5.92 0.65 -14.06
C ARG A 415 -4.75 0.16 -13.23
N ALA A 416 -3.99 1.06 -12.61
CA ALA A 416 -2.92 0.66 -11.69
C ALA A 416 -3.48 0.02 -10.40
N ALA A 417 -4.62 0.48 -9.90
CA ALA A 417 -5.33 -0.15 -8.79
C ALA A 417 -5.84 -1.55 -9.15
N ASP A 418 -6.50 -1.70 -10.31
CA ASP A 418 -7.07 -2.96 -10.79
C ASP A 418 -5.98 -4.03 -10.99
N SER A 419 -4.89 -3.66 -11.67
CA SER A 419 -3.74 -4.54 -11.94
C SER A 419 -2.74 -4.65 -10.77
N GLY A 420 -2.92 -3.91 -9.69
CA GLY A 420 -1.94 -3.76 -8.59
C GLY A 420 -0.56 -3.26 -9.02
N SER A 421 -0.44 -2.55 -10.15
CA SER A 421 0.84 -2.03 -10.65
C SER A 421 1.50 -1.11 -9.61
N PRO A 422 2.80 -1.32 -9.30
CA PRO A 422 3.51 -0.48 -8.33
C PRO A 422 3.79 0.94 -8.85
N THR A 423 3.75 1.14 -10.18
CA THR A 423 4.06 2.41 -10.84
C THR A 423 3.05 2.71 -11.96
N VAL A 424 2.58 3.95 -12.01
CA VAL A 424 1.92 4.55 -13.19
C VAL A 424 2.97 5.22 -14.06
N PHE A 425 3.04 4.80 -15.33
CA PHE A 425 3.87 5.45 -16.36
C PHE A 425 2.99 6.36 -17.22
N MET A 426 3.39 7.63 -17.31
CA MET A 426 2.56 8.72 -17.84
C MET A 426 3.30 9.45 -18.96
N GLY A 427 2.60 9.78 -20.04
CA GLY A 427 3.09 10.61 -21.15
C GLY A 427 2.27 11.89 -21.30
N LEU A 428 2.91 12.98 -21.70
CA LEU A 428 2.30 14.28 -21.98
C LEU A 428 2.53 14.68 -23.42
N THR A 429 1.45 14.98 -24.15
CA THR A 429 1.49 15.51 -25.52
C THR A 429 0.58 16.73 -25.65
N SER A 430 0.82 17.57 -26.64
CA SER A 430 -0.24 18.49 -27.09
C SER A 430 -1.32 17.72 -27.85
N TYR A 431 -2.53 18.28 -27.97
CA TYR A 431 -3.60 17.71 -28.80
C TYR A 431 -3.36 17.90 -30.30
N ASN A 432 -2.69 19.00 -30.69
CA ASN A 432 -2.30 19.27 -32.07
C ASN A 432 -0.80 19.56 -32.13
N GLU A 433 -0.02 18.52 -32.40
CA GLU A 433 1.44 18.57 -32.48
C GLU A 433 1.99 19.22 -33.77
N SER A 434 1.12 19.78 -34.62
CA SER A 434 1.51 20.42 -35.90
C SER A 434 1.57 21.96 -35.84
N ASP A 435 1.03 22.63 -34.82
CA ASP A 435 0.99 24.10 -34.75
C ASP A 435 1.93 24.67 -33.67
N PRO A 436 3.10 25.23 -34.05
CA PRO A 436 4.05 25.77 -33.08
C PRO A 436 3.61 27.10 -32.43
N ARG A 437 2.58 27.76 -32.93
CA ARG A 437 2.07 29.03 -32.35
C ARG A 437 1.13 28.79 -31.16
N LEU A 438 0.52 27.60 -31.10
CA LEU A 438 -0.57 27.30 -30.17
C LEU A 438 -0.29 26.12 -29.24
N SER A 439 0.53 25.16 -29.64
CA SER A 439 0.67 23.88 -28.93
C SER A 439 1.75 23.82 -27.84
N TRP A 440 2.77 24.68 -27.92
CA TRP A 440 3.92 24.63 -27.02
C TRP A 440 3.59 25.10 -25.61
N LYS A 441 3.87 24.24 -24.61
CA LYS A 441 3.84 24.58 -23.18
C LYS A 441 5.07 24.01 -22.48
N GLN A 442 5.62 24.76 -21.53
CA GLN A 442 6.61 24.28 -20.57
C GLN A 442 6.05 24.34 -19.15
N VAL A 443 6.31 23.28 -18.40
CA VAL A 443 5.92 23.14 -17.00
C VAL A 443 7.15 22.80 -16.16
N ARG A 444 7.07 22.94 -14.85
CA ARG A 444 8.13 22.50 -13.93
C ARG A 444 8.23 20.97 -13.87
N SER A 445 9.45 20.45 -13.69
CA SER A 445 9.75 19.03 -13.52
C SER A 445 9.90 18.64 -12.05
N VAL A 446 10.31 17.41 -11.78
CA VAL A 446 10.79 16.94 -10.47
C VAL A 446 11.86 17.86 -9.84
N GLN A 447 12.70 18.48 -10.66
CA GLN A 447 13.81 19.32 -10.21
C GLN A 447 13.41 20.78 -9.94
N ALA A 448 12.12 21.11 -9.90
CA ALA A 448 11.64 22.45 -9.56
C ALA A 448 12.29 22.97 -8.26
N PRO A 449 12.99 24.13 -8.27
CA PRO A 449 13.73 24.58 -7.10
C PRO A 449 12.78 25.03 -5.99
N ASN A 450 11.66 25.66 -6.35
CA ASN A 450 10.57 25.95 -5.44
C ASN A 450 9.73 24.68 -5.19
N THR A 451 9.74 24.17 -3.97
CA THR A 451 8.92 23.03 -3.52
C THR A 451 7.41 23.25 -3.77
N ALA A 452 6.92 24.49 -3.78
CA ALA A 452 5.54 24.83 -4.12
C ALA A 452 5.19 24.79 -5.62
N GLN A 453 6.13 24.38 -6.49
CA GLN A 453 5.93 24.23 -7.94
C GLN A 453 6.23 22.80 -8.44
N VAL A 454 6.61 21.86 -7.56
CA VAL A 454 6.89 20.46 -7.92
C VAL A 454 5.60 19.75 -8.35
N PRO A 455 5.55 19.13 -9.55
CA PRO A 455 4.38 18.39 -10.03
C PRO A 455 3.77 17.44 -8.98
N VAL A 456 2.45 17.41 -8.93
CA VAL A 456 1.70 16.67 -7.91
C VAL A 456 0.45 16.02 -8.50
N VAL A 457 0.18 14.78 -8.12
CA VAL A 457 -1.12 14.13 -8.31
C VAL A 457 -1.84 14.06 -6.96
N ARG A 458 -3.11 14.49 -6.95
CA ARG A 458 -4.03 14.36 -5.81
C ARG A 458 -5.04 13.28 -6.12
N ILE A 459 -5.23 12.31 -5.23
CA ILE A 459 -6.01 11.09 -5.48
C ILE A 459 -6.91 10.83 -4.29
N ASP A 460 -8.22 10.74 -4.50
CA ASP A 460 -9.16 10.23 -3.51
C ASP A 460 -9.58 8.81 -3.89
N TYR A 461 -9.57 7.88 -2.93
CA TYR A 461 -9.89 6.48 -3.18
C TYR A 461 -10.60 5.84 -2.00
N ASP A 462 -11.47 4.89 -2.33
CA ASP A 462 -12.07 3.98 -1.38
C ASP A 462 -11.52 2.59 -1.66
N TYR A 463 -11.09 1.84 -0.65
CA TYR A 463 -11.06 0.39 -0.84
C TYR A 463 -12.50 -0.11 -1.00
N PRO A 464 -12.76 -1.10 -1.87
CA PRO A 464 -14.09 -1.69 -2.00
C PRO A 464 -14.57 -2.06 -0.61
N PRO A 465 -15.73 -1.55 -0.17
CA PRO A 465 -16.32 -1.99 1.09
C PRO A 465 -16.64 -3.48 1.01
N GLN A 466 -17.11 -4.05 2.12
CA GLN A 466 -17.87 -5.30 2.09
C GLN A 466 -19.29 -5.01 1.55
N THR A 467 -19.35 -4.54 0.30
CA THR A 467 -20.53 -4.17 -0.48
C THR A 467 -21.09 -5.32 -1.31
N GLY A 468 -20.36 -6.43 -1.43
CA GLY A 468 -20.94 -7.66 -1.94
C GLY A 468 -21.93 -8.27 -0.93
N LEU A 469 -22.48 -9.45 -1.24
CA LEU A 469 -23.56 -10.02 -0.45
C LEU A 469 -23.16 -10.25 1.01
N TYR A 470 -21.92 -10.69 1.25
CA TYR A 470 -21.46 -11.09 2.58
C TYR A 470 -20.78 -9.95 3.33
N ARG A 471 -21.11 -9.87 4.62
CA ARG A 471 -20.55 -8.90 5.56
C ARG A 471 -19.99 -9.60 6.78
N TYR A 472 -18.91 -9.06 7.32
CA TYR A 472 -18.23 -9.54 8.51
C TYR A 472 -17.97 -8.36 9.45
N GLY A 473 -18.36 -8.50 10.70
CA GLY A 473 -18.17 -7.49 11.74
C GLY A 473 -17.18 -7.92 12.82
N ILE A 474 -17.07 -7.07 13.85
CA ILE A 474 -16.11 -7.27 14.93
C ILE A 474 -16.68 -8.24 15.96
N ASN A 475 -15.98 -9.35 16.21
CA ASN A 475 -16.29 -10.30 17.28
C ASN A 475 -15.45 -10.01 18.53
N TYR A 476 -16.10 -9.94 19.69
CA TYR A 476 -15.48 -9.70 20.99
C TYR A 476 -15.60 -10.90 21.95
N PRO A 477 -14.55 -11.21 22.73
CA PRO A 477 -13.16 -10.74 22.57
C PRO A 477 -12.42 -11.51 21.47
N TYR A 478 -12.90 -12.70 21.12
CA TYR A 478 -12.15 -13.75 20.44
C TYR A 478 -11.60 -13.35 19.06
N GLY A 479 -12.45 -12.84 18.16
CA GLY A 479 -12.01 -12.38 16.85
C GLY A 479 -11.08 -11.16 16.92
N LEU A 480 -11.43 -10.18 17.76
CA LEU A 480 -10.59 -8.99 17.95
C LEU A 480 -9.20 -9.35 18.49
N SER A 481 -9.10 -10.22 19.50
CA SER A 481 -7.80 -10.65 20.03
C SER A 481 -6.96 -11.44 19.01
N ALA A 482 -7.59 -12.22 18.12
CA ALA A 482 -6.87 -12.89 17.04
C ALA A 482 -6.29 -11.89 16.03
N VAL A 483 -7.06 -10.86 15.67
CA VAL A 483 -6.60 -9.75 14.81
C VAL A 483 -5.50 -8.96 15.51
N ASP A 484 -5.70 -8.58 16.77
CA ASP A 484 -4.70 -7.82 17.54
C ASP A 484 -3.38 -8.60 17.68
N PHE A 485 -3.45 -9.92 17.90
CA PHE A 485 -2.28 -10.78 17.84
C PHE A 485 -1.66 -10.79 16.43
N ALA A 486 -2.46 -10.96 15.37
CA ALA A 486 -1.97 -10.99 14.00
C ALA A 486 -1.24 -9.68 13.60
N TYR A 487 -1.68 -8.52 14.08
CA TYR A 487 -1.04 -7.22 13.84
C TYR A 487 0.07 -6.85 14.86
N SER A 488 0.32 -7.69 15.86
CA SER A 488 1.32 -7.43 16.90
C SER A 488 2.77 -7.61 16.42
N ALA A 489 3.73 -7.20 17.24
CA ALA A 489 5.15 -7.49 17.02
C ALA A 489 5.44 -9.01 16.94
N GLU A 490 4.63 -9.85 17.59
CA GLU A 490 4.69 -11.32 17.53
C GLU A 490 3.64 -11.92 16.56
N GLY A 491 3.02 -11.09 15.71
CA GLY A 491 1.96 -11.46 14.80
C GLY A 491 2.40 -11.98 13.43
N MET A 492 1.41 -12.28 12.59
CA MET A 492 1.59 -12.69 11.19
C MET A 492 1.78 -11.51 10.24
N TRP A 493 1.36 -10.31 10.62
CA TRP A 493 1.47 -9.09 9.82
C TRP A 493 2.89 -8.52 9.82
N ARG A 494 3.46 -8.28 8.63
CA ARG A 494 4.81 -7.71 8.47
C ARG A 494 4.89 -6.68 7.36
N ASN A 495 5.89 -5.82 7.46
CA ASN A 495 6.21 -4.83 6.43
C ASN A 495 6.96 -5.53 5.25
N VAL A 496 6.32 -5.70 4.07
CA VAL A 496 6.83 -6.23 2.76
C VAL A 496 6.58 -5.28 1.53
N ASP A 497 7.63 -4.72 0.88
CA ASP A 497 7.65 -3.43 0.11
C ASP A 497 7.92 -3.71 -1.36
N GLY A 498 7.12 -3.13 -2.26
CA GLY A 498 7.26 -3.40 -3.69
C GLY A 498 7.05 -4.87 -4.05
N LEU A 499 6.28 -5.60 -3.23
CA LEU A 499 5.80 -6.95 -3.51
C LEU A 499 4.93 -6.93 -4.77
N ILE A 500 5.25 -7.78 -5.75
CA ILE A 500 4.53 -7.89 -7.02
C ILE A 500 4.28 -9.38 -7.27
N TYR A 501 3.01 -9.77 -7.29
CA TYR A 501 2.61 -11.12 -7.63
C TYR A 501 2.61 -11.30 -9.16
N ASP A 502 3.22 -12.39 -9.66
CA ASP A 502 3.36 -12.71 -11.08
C ASP A 502 3.09 -14.22 -11.33
N TYR A 503 2.83 -14.60 -12.58
CA TYR A 503 2.37 -15.94 -12.96
C TYR A 503 3.54 -16.92 -13.15
N ASN A 504 3.51 -18.05 -12.43
CA ASN A 504 4.35 -19.22 -12.70
C ASN A 504 3.59 -20.50 -12.29
N TYR A 505 3.70 -21.58 -13.05
CA TYR A 505 2.91 -22.80 -12.87
C TYR A 505 3.74 -24.08 -13.07
N TYR A 506 3.35 -25.15 -12.38
CA TYR A 506 3.84 -26.52 -12.57
C TYR A 506 2.70 -27.35 -13.18
N ASP A 507 2.93 -27.99 -14.32
CA ASP A 507 1.87 -28.60 -15.13
C ASP A 507 1.23 -29.85 -14.47
N ASP A 508 -0.05 -30.10 -14.77
CA ASP A 508 -1.01 -30.88 -13.95
C ASP A 508 -0.79 -32.41 -13.90
N ASN A 509 0.36 -32.94 -14.31
CA ASN A 509 0.55 -34.39 -14.53
C ASN A 509 1.44 -35.13 -13.51
N GLU A 510 1.97 -34.47 -12.46
CA GLU A 510 2.89 -35.11 -11.47
C GLU A 510 2.26 -35.52 -10.11
N PHE A 511 0.92 -35.47 -9.97
CA PHE A 511 0.19 -35.67 -8.68
C PHE A 511 0.28 -37.06 -7.99
N LEU A 512 1.14 -38.00 -8.41
CA LEU A 512 1.06 -39.42 -8.00
C LEU A 512 2.35 -40.05 -7.46
N THR A 513 3.19 -39.31 -6.72
CA THR A 513 4.23 -39.92 -5.86
C THR A 513 4.32 -39.28 -4.48
N PRO A 514 4.72 -40.02 -3.41
CA PRO A 514 4.73 -39.49 -2.06
C PRO A 514 5.95 -38.59 -1.83
N GLU A 515 5.71 -37.41 -1.24
CA GLU A 515 6.73 -36.48 -0.72
C GLU A 515 7.91 -36.18 -1.68
N PRO A 516 7.76 -35.20 -2.60
CA PRO A 516 8.83 -34.88 -3.53
C PRO A 516 9.89 -34.02 -2.82
N THR A 517 10.84 -34.72 -2.21
CA THR A 517 12.04 -34.19 -1.53
C THR A 517 13.00 -33.44 -2.45
N THR A 518 12.76 -33.41 -3.76
CA THR A 518 13.59 -32.73 -4.75
C THR A 518 12.88 -31.53 -5.39
N ILE A 519 13.25 -30.35 -4.90
CA ILE A 519 13.13 -29.07 -5.62
C ILE A 519 14.21 -28.96 -6.74
N ASP A 520 15.08 -29.99 -6.86
CA ASP A 520 16.25 -30.08 -7.73
C ASP A 520 16.14 -31.15 -8.85
N SER A 521 14.94 -31.47 -9.36
CA SER A 521 14.78 -32.46 -10.45
C SER A 521 15.48 -32.01 -11.75
N PRO A 522 16.47 -32.77 -12.29
CA PRO A 522 17.15 -32.40 -13.53
C PRO A 522 16.23 -32.59 -14.75
N GLY A 523 16.10 -31.55 -15.59
CA GLY A 523 15.31 -31.59 -16.83
C GLY A 523 13.98 -30.82 -16.78
N HIS A 524 13.54 -30.33 -15.61
CA HIS A 524 12.41 -29.41 -15.53
C HIS A 524 12.81 -28.00 -15.98
N SER A 525 11.88 -27.26 -16.60
CA SER A 525 12.11 -25.90 -17.13
C SER A 525 12.41 -24.86 -16.05
N PHE A 526 11.95 -25.08 -14.81
CA PHE A 526 12.21 -24.23 -13.64
C PHE A 526 12.51 -25.11 -12.41
N ASN A 527 13.79 -25.42 -12.18
CA ASN A 527 14.31 -26.09 -10.98
C ASN A 527 14.82 -25.04 -9.95
N LYS A 528 15.28 -25.45 -8.75
CA LYS A 528 15.75 -24.50 -7.71
C LYS A 528 16.69 -23.40 -8.22
N PRO A 529 17.79 -23.71 -8.94
CA PRO A 529 18.72 -22.68 -9.40
C PRO A 529 18.07 -21.70 -10.39
N GLU A 530 17.14 -22.18 -11.20
CA GLU A 530 16.39 -21.36 -12.16
C GLU A 530 15.32 -20.50 -11.46
N LEU A 531 14.65 -21.01 -10.42
CA LEU A 531 13.70 -20.23 -9.62
C LEU A 531 14.39 -19.13 -8.82
N ILE A 532 15.55 -19.45 -8.23
CA ILE A 532 16.45 -18.43 -7.64
C ILE A 532 16.81 -17.40 -8.72
N ARG A 533 17.29 -17.83 -9.90
CA ARG A 533 17.62 -16.93 -11.03
C ARG A 533 16.45 -16.01 -11.44
N GLN A 534 15.20 -16.43 -11.28
CA GLN A 534 14.03 -15.60 -11.52
C GLN A 534 13.73 -14.64 -10.35
N ALA A 535 13.80 -15.12 -9.10
CA ALA A 535 13.56 -14.32 -7.90
C ALA A 535 14.63 -13.23 -7.68
N SER A 536 15.91 -13.52 -7.96
CA SER A 536 17.02 -12.57 -7.82
C SER A 536 17.11 -11.53 -8.95
N ARG A 537 16.09 -11.39 -9.82
CA ARG A 537 16.08 -10.42 -10.95
C ARG A 537 16.03 -8.98 -10.45
N GLU A 538 16.83 -8.11 -11.06
CA GLU A 538 17.03 -6.73 -10.62
C GLU A 538 15.80 -5.83 -10.84
N GLY A 539 15.24 -5.30 -9.74
CA GLY A 539 14.22 -4.25 -9.75
C GLY A 539 12.77 -4.71 -9.59
N PHE A 540 12.53 -5.96 -9.19
CA PHE A 540 11.21 -6.53 -8.95
C PHE A 540 11.28 -7.47 -7.73
N ARG A 541 10.28 -7.45 -6.83
CA ARG A 541 10.14 -8.47 -5.78
C ARG A 541 9.06 -9.46 -6.20
N TYR A 542 9.45 -10.37 -7.07
CA TYR A 542 8.57 -11.43 -7.55
C TYR A 542 8.26 -12.43 -6.45
N THR A 543 7.06 -12.98 -6.53
CA THR A 543 6.68 -14.24 -5.89
C THR A 543 6.29 -15.23 -6.96
N ALA A 544 7.10 -16.26 -7.18
CA ALA A 544 6.74 -17.40 -8.03
C ALA A 544 6.11 -18.52 -7.21
N ARG A 545 5.07 -19.18 -7.72
CA ARG A 545 4.49 -20.39 -7.10
C ARG A 545 5.44 -21.58 -7.31
N ASP A 546 5.70 -22.37 -6.28
CA ASP A 546 6.26 -23.73 -6.41
C ASP A 546 5.16 -24.75 -6.79
N LYS A 547 5.52 -26.03 -6.92
CA LYS A 547 4.62 -27.15 -7.25
C LYS A 547 3.41 -27.33 -6.31
N ASN A 548 3.46 -26.74 -5.12
CA ASN A 548 2.40 -26.78 -4.12
C ASN A 548 1.61 -25.46 -4.07
N GLY A 549 1.98 -24.43 -4.86
CA GLY A 549 1.37 -23.09 -4.81
C GLY A 549 2.15 -22.05 -4.01
N HIS A 550 3.30 -22.43 -3.44
CA HIS A 550 4.07 -21.64 -2.50
C HIS A 550 4.78 -20.43 -3.12
N LEU A 551 4.66 -19.24 -2.52
CA LEU A 551 5.33 -18.05 -3.01
C LEU A 551 6.75 -17.88 -2.48
N LEU A 552 7.73 -17.91 -3.39
CA LEU A 552 9.17 -17.88 -3.12
C LEU A 552 9.76 -16.47 -3.29
N PHE A 553 10.69 -16.07 -2.43
CA PHE A 553 11.33 -14.75 -2.41
C PHE A 553 12.81 -14.81 -1.98
N ASP A 554 13.69 -14.08 -2.66
CA ASP A 554 15.13 -13.92 -2.37
C ASP A 554 15.46 -12.41 -2.41
N ALA A 555 15.64 -11.81 -1.23
CA ALA A 555 15.74 -10.36 -1.03
C ALA A 555 17.18 -9.86 -1.13
N ASN A 556 18.11 -10.68 -0.63
CA ASN A 556 19.50 -10.37 -0.37
C ASN A 556 20.41 -10.89 -1.51
N ARG A 557 19.89 -11.78 -2.38
CA ARG A 557 20.54 -12.41 -3.53
C ARG A 557 21.69 -13.38 -3.17
N ASP A 558 21.62 -14.05 -2.02
CA ASP A 558 22.57 -15.07 -1.56
C ASP A 558 22.29 -16.48 -2.10
N GLY A 559 21.17 -16.66 -2.81
CA GLY A 559 20.75 -17.96 -3.36
C GLY A 559 19.94 -18.82 -2.38
N GLN A 560 19.47 -18.24 -1.27
CA GLN A 560 18.49 -18.81 -0.36
C GLN A 560 17.18 -18.01 -0.42
N LEU A 561 16.16 -18.48 0.30
CA LEU A 561 14.88 -17.78 0.39
C LEU A 561 14.82 -16.97 1.68
N ASP A 562 14.43 -15.71 1.56
CA ASP A 562 14.67 -14.68 2.58
C ASP A 562 13.48 -14.38 3.48
N GLN A 563 13.80 -13.76 4.62
CA GLN A 563 12.81 -13.00 5.40
C GLN A 563 12.64 -11.60 4.79
N PRO A 564 11.41 -11.11 4.57
CA PRO A 564 11.17 -9.83 3.90
C PRO A 564 11.50 -8.61 4.76
N THR A 565 11.89 -7.52 4.10
CA THR A 565 12.26 -6.24 4.73
C THR A 565 11.58 -5.02 4.06
N GLY A 566 10.88 -4.21 4.88
CA GLY A 566 10.08 -3.00 4.54
C GLY A 566 8.75 -3.32 3.85
N GLY A 567 7.61 -2.59 4.07
CA GLY A 567 6.31 -2.58 3.30
C GLY A 567 4.95 -2.99 3.95
N SER A 568 4.15 -3.97 3.46
CA SER A 568 3.00 -4.64 4.17
C SER A 568 2.43 -5.96 3.55
N ALA A 569 2.46 -7.14 4.25
CA ALA A 569 1.76 -8.41 3.93
C ALA A 569 1.66 -9.41 5.14
N PHE A 570 0.86 -10.50 5.06
CA PHE A 570 0.75 -11.53 6.11
C PHE A 570 1.54 -12.82 5.81
N HIS A 571 2.28 -13.31 6.82
CA HIS A 571 2.97 -14.60 6.80
C HIS A 571 1.97 -15.76 6.92
N GLU A 572 2.16 -16.82 6.12
CA GLU A 572 1.33 -18.02 6.24
C GLU A 572 1.51 -18.66 7.61
N HIS A 573 2.74 -18.94 8.05
CA HIS A 573 3.01 -19.66 9.29
C HIS A 573 4.09 -18.98 10.14
N TYR A 574 3.72 -18.47 11.31
CA TYR A 574 4.62 -17.65 12.14
C TYR A 574 5.51 -18.45 13.11
N GLY A 575 5.45 -19.79 13.11
CA GLY A 575 6.29 -20.66 13.96
C GLY A 575 5.85 -20.76 15.43
N TYR A 576 4.66 -20.23 15.75
CA TYR A 576 3.98 -20.37 17.04
C TYR A 576 2.88 -21.43 16.89
N GLY A 577 2.81 -22.40 17.80
CA GLY A 577 1.84 -23.49 17.77
C GLY A 577 0.92 -23.50 18.98
N ARG A 578 0.72 -24.70 19.57
CA ARG A 578 -0.03 -24.90 20.82
C ARG A 578 0.38 -23.89 21.89
N ASN A 579 -0.60 -23.30 22.58
CA ASN A 579 -0.42 -22.29 23.63
C ASN A 579 0.36 -21.03 23.18
N ALA A 580 0.37 -20.73 21.88
CA ALA A 580 1.21 -19.69 21.29
C ALA A 580 2.67 -19.75 21.79
N VAL A 581 3.20 -20.97 21.91
CA VAL A 581 4.61 -21.21 22.20
C VAL A 581 5.34 -21.40 20.86
N ARG A 582 6.51 -20.78 20.73
CA ARG A 582 7.36 -20.93 19.55
C ARG A 582 7.92 -22.36 19.50
N ALA A 583 7.59 -23.10 18.44
CA ALA A 583 7.93 -24.51 18.36
C ALA A 583 9.44 -24.71 18.14
N ALA A 584 10.07 -25.56 18.96
CA ALA A 584 11.52 -25.81 18.89
C ALA A 584 11.89 -26.53 17.59
N GLY A 585 12.89 -26.03 16.87
CA GLY A 585 13.34 -26.59 15.59
C GLY A 585 12.45 -26.26 14.37
N GLN A 586 11.29 -25.63 14.57
CA GLN A 586 10.44 -25.14 13.48
C GLN A 586 10.89 -23.72 13.08
N THR A 587 11.56 -23.60 11.93
CA THR A 587 11.73 -22.30 11.27
C THR A 587 10.36 -21.79 10.81
N PRO A 588 9.96 -20.54 11.09
CA PRO A 588 8.73 -20.00 10.55
C PRO A 588 8.74 -20.07 9.03
N PHE A 589 7.58 -20.32 8.45
CA PHE A 589 7.42 -20.60 7.03
C PHE A 589 6.81 -19.35 6.38
N TYR A 590 7.72 -18.53 5.85
CA TYR A 590 7.51 -17.16 5.40
C TYR A 590 6.83 -17.02 4.05
N GLN A 591 6.15 -18.06 3.60
CA GLN A 591 5.46 -18.00 2.33
C GLN A 591 4.22 -17.13 2.45
N PHE A 592 3.91 -16.46 1.35
CA PHE A 592 2.77 -15.58 1.23
C PHE A 592 1.83 -16.18 0.21
N TRP A 593 0.87 -17.02 0.57
CA TRP A 593 -0.09 -17.46 -0.44
C TRP A 593 -0.87 -16.22 -0.93
N PHE A 594 -0.88 -16.00 -2.24
CA PHE A 594 -1.52 -14.83 -2.84
C PHE A 594 -3.03 -14.83 -2.52
N ASP A 595 -3.63 -16.00 -2.66
CA ASP A 595 -5.02 -16.29 -2.32
C ASP A 595 -5.27 -16.01 -0.82
N ASP A 596 -4.42 -16.52 0.08
CA ASP A 596 -4.68 -16.44 1.53
C ASP A 596 -4.37 -15.03 2.09
N ASN A 597 -3.53 -14.24 1.42
CA ASN A 597 -3.43 -12.79 1.65
C ASN A 597 -4.69 -12.04 1.14
N TRP A 598 -5.35 -12.52 0.09
CA TRP A 598 -6.66 -12.02 -0.34
C TRP A 598 -7.75 -12.34 0.70
N LEU A 599 -7.74 -13.52 1.31
CA LEU A 599 -8.54 -13.85 2.49
C LEU A 599 -8.24 -12.92 3.67
N ALA A 600 -6.96 -12.70 3.99
CA ALA A 600 -6.54 -11.82 5.08
C ALA A 600 -6.95 -10.35 4.84
N ARG A 601 -7.06 -9.92 3.57
CA ARG A 601 -7.64 -8.61 3.19
C ARG A 601 -9.09 -8.47 3.67
N HIS A 602 -9.92 -9.51 3.57
CA HIS A 602 -11.29 -9.48 4.10
C HIS A 602 -11.32 -9.31 5.61
N MET A 603 -10.44 -9.99 6.34
CA MET A 603 -10.28 -9.83 7.79
C MET A 603 -9.84 -8.40 8.14
N ALA A 604 -8.83 -7.88 7.45
CA ALA A 604 -8.35 -6.51 7.63
C ALA A 604 -9.47 -5.47 7.43
N GLN A 605 -10.27 -5.63 6.38
CA GLN A 605 -11.44 -4.78 6.12
C GLN A 605 -12.50 -4.87 7.22
N ALA A 606 -12.85 -6.07 7.68
CA ALA A 606 -13.88 -6.32 8.69
C ALA A 606 -13.55 -5.66 10.05
N TYR A 607 -12.27 -5.67 10.43
CA TYR A 607 -11.78 -5.13 11.70
C TYR A 607 -11.15 -3.73 11.55
N GLY A 608 -11.24 -3.12 10.36
CA GLY A 608 -10.75 -1.77 10.09
C GLY A 608 -9.23 -1.63 10.26
N ARG A 609 -8.45 -2.65 9.90
CA ARG A 609 -6.97 -2.70 9.98
C ARG A 609 -6.30 -2.43 8.62
N PRO A 610 -4.98 -2.11 8.57
CA PRO A 610 -4.24 -1.95 7.31
C PRO A 610 -4.31 -3.22 6.43
N GLN A 611 -4.64 -3.08 5.15
CA GLN A 611 -4.72 -4.20 4.20
C GLN A 611 -3.33 -4.56 3.63
N PRO A 612 -3.08 -5.81 3.20
CA PRO A 612 -1.88 -6.19 2.46
C PRO A 612 -1.64 -5.28 1.26
N ASN A 613 -0.41 -4.78 1.11
CA ASN A 613 0.01 -4.00 -0.04
C ASN A 613 0.39 -4.94 -1.20
N GLY A 614 0.29 -4.46 -2.43
CA GLY A 614 0.76 -5.19 -3.61
C GLY A 614 -0.14 -6.32 -4.11
N LEU A 615 -1.35 -6.52 -3.56
CA LEU A 615 -2.34 -7.49 -4.07
C LEU A 615 -2.88 -7.11 -5.46
N SER A 616 -2.14 -7.51 -6.51
CA SER A 616 -2.53 -7.41 -7.92
C SER A 616 -3.56 -8.49 -8.29
N ASP A 617 -4.68 -8.12 -8.91
CA ASP A 617 -5.53 -9.10 -9.57
C ASP A 617 -4.87 -9.53 -10.89
N ASN A 618 -4.31 -10.74 -10.93
CA ASN A 618 -3.66 -11.28 -12.12
C ASN A 618 -4.64 -11.96 -13.09
N GLY A 619 -5.94 -12.01 -12.76
CA GLY A 619 -6.99 -12.65 -13.57
C GLY A 619 -7.17 -14.16 -13.32
N ASP A 620 -6.39 -14.77 -12.43
CA ASP A 620 -6.58 -16.16 -12.01
C ASP A 620 -7.86 -16.35 -11.19
N HIS A 621 -8.28 -17.62 -11.05
CA HIS A 621 -9.27 -17.99 -10.05
C HIS A 621 -8.71 -17.85 -8.63
N ILE A 622 -9.25 -16.88 -7.87
CA ILE A 622 -8.96 -16.66 -6.44
C ILE A 622 -10.05 -17.36 -5.62
N ARG A 623 -9.71 -18.39 -4.83
CA ARG A 623 -10.69 -19.17 -4.04
C ARG A 623 -11.48 -18.24 -3.11
N TRP A 624 -10.79 -17.33 -2.44
CA TRP A 624 -11.38 -16.51 -1.38
C TRP A 624 -12.19 -15.31 -1.86
N ARG A 625 -12.16 -14.97 -3.16
CA ARG A 625 -12.94 -13.85 -3.71
C ARG A 625 -14.45 -14.02 -3.45
N ILE A 626 -14.94 -15.26 -3.39
CA ILE A 626 -16.33 -15.55 -3.04
C ILE A 626 -16.72 -15.16 -1.60
N LEU A 627 -15.76 -14.89 -0.71
CA LEU A 627 -16.07 -14.34 0.61
C LEU A 627 -16.63 -12.92 0.55
N SER A 628 -16.45 -12.19 -0.55
CA SER A 628 -17.23 -10.96 -0.82
C SER A 628 -18.67 -11.24 -1.24
N GLY A 629 -18.98 -12.45 -1.72
CA GLY A 629 -20.21 -12.78 -2.44
C GLY A 629 -20.12 -12.47 -3.94
N ASP A 630 -18.91 -12.51 -4.52
CA ASP A 630 -18.67 -12.28 -5.95
C ASP A 630 -19.46 -13.27 -6.83
N GLN A 631 -20.39 -12.73 -7.62
CA GLN A 631 -21.21 -13.52 -8.54
C GLN A 631 -20.47 -13.91 -9.83
N ASN A 632 -19.30 -13.33 -10.12
CA ASN A 632 -18.47 -13.71 -11.27
C ASN A 632 -17.50 -14.86 -10.95
N TRP A 633 -17.39 -15.25 -9.69
CA TRP A 633 -16.64 -16.44 -9.27
C TRP A 633 -17.22 -17.72 -9.87
N THR A 634 -16.37 -18.71 -10.17
CA THR A 634 -16.76 -19.98 -10.80
C THR A 634 -16.67 -21.11 -9.78
N PRO A 635 -17.76 -21.80 -9.41
CA PRO A 635 -17.70 -22.91 -8.46
C PRO A 635 -16.99 -24.13 -9.07
N HIS A 636 -16.40 -24.95 -8.20
CA HIS A 636 -15.58 -26.10 -8.56
C HIS A 636 -16.39 -27.18 -9.28
N ASP A 637 -17.69 -27.27 -9.02
CA ASP A 637 -18.61 -28.14 -9.74
C ASP A 637 -19.07 -27.62 -11.13
N ARG A 638 -18.56 -26.45 -11.56
CA ARG A 638 -18.83 -25.84 -12.89
C ARG A 638 -17.60 -25.43 -13.70
N VAL A 639 -16.38 -25.60 -13.19
CA VAL A 639 -15.19 -25.52 -14.06
C VAL A 639 -15.23 -26.65 -15.09
N ASP A 640 -14.46 -26.55 -16.18
CA ASP A 640 -14.41 -27.57 -17.23
C ASP A 640 -12.98 -28.14 -17.35
N PRO A 641 -12.74 -29.43 -17.05
CA PRO A 641 -13.71 -30.43 -16.59
C PRO A 641 -14.15 -30.20 -15.12
N PRO A 642 -15.39 -30.55 -14.73
CA PRO A 642 -15.88 -30.34 -13.36
C PRO A 642 -15.06 -31.07 -12.30
N ILE A 643 -14.55 -30.32 -11.32
CA ILE A 643 -13.80 -30.86 -10.19
C ILE A 643 -14.81 -31.45 -9.20
N LYS A 644 -15.09 -32.76 -9.35
CA LYS A 644 -15.95 -33.55 -8.45
C LYS A 644 -15.26 -33.90 -7.13
N SER A 645 -14.58 -32.93 -6.54
CA SER A 645 -13.94 -33.06 -5.23
C SER A 645 -14.97 -32.85 -4.13
N ASP A 646 -14.89 -33.68 -3.11
CA ASP A 646 -15.76 -33.67 -1.94
C ASP A 646 -15.05 -33.11 -0.69
N ASN A 647 -14.03 -32.27 -0.91
CA ASN A 647 -13.29 -31.55 0.13
C ASN A 647 -14.19 -30.49 0.79
N VAL A 648 -13.99 -30.25 2.09
CA VAL A 648 -14.84 -29.36 2.89
C VAL A 648 -14.70 -27.90 2.45
N ASP A 649 -13.49 -27.46 2.10
CA ASP A 649 -13.21 -26.11 1.59
C ASP A 649 -14.00 -25.80 0.31
N ARG A 650 -13.87 -26.66 -0.71
CA ARG A 650 -14.54 -26.52 -2.02
C ARG A 650 -16.05 -26.56 -1.88
N LEU A 651 -16.58 -27.49 -1.07
CA LEU A 651 -18.02 -27.55 -0.78
C LEU A 651 -18.51 -26.28 -0.09
N ALA A 652 -17.72 -25.67 0.81
CA ALA A 652 -18.10 -24.45 1.50
C ALA A 652 -18.10 -23.23 0.57
N LEU A 653 -17.05 -23.08 -0.25
CA LEU A 653 -16.91 -22.00 -1.24
C LEU A 653 -17.98 -22.10 -2.34
N ASP A 654 -18.22 -23.30 -2.87
CA ASP A 654 -19.36 -23.57 -3.77
C ASP A 654 -20.69 -23.24 -3.10
N GLY A 655 -20.88 -23.63 -1.83
CA GLY A 655 -22.06 -23.30 -1.04
C GLY A 655 -22.29 -21.79 -0.94
N LEU A 656 -21.24 -21.01 -0.71
CA LEU A 656 -21.28 -19.54 -0.69
C LEU A 656 -21.56 -18.96 -2.09
N TYR A 657 -21.08 -19.58 -3.16
CA TYR A 657 -21.49 -19.21 -4.52
C TYR A 657 -22.97 -19.47 -4.79
N TYR A 658 -23.46 -20.68 -4.49
CA TYR A 658 -24.86 -21.03 -4.66
C TYR A 658 -25.78 -20.19 -3.78
N LEU A 659 -25.30 -19.73 -2.64
CA LEU A 659 -26.00 -18.78 -1.79
C LEU A 659 -25.98 -17.33 -2.34
N SER A 660 -24.98 -16.96 -3.14
CA SER A 660 -24.87 -15.62 -3.75
C SER A 660 -25.58 -15.45 -5.10
N LYS A 661 -25.69 -16.52 -5.89
CA LYS A 661 -26.15 -16.48 -7.29
C LYS A 661 -27.10 -17.62 -7.68
N GLY A 662 -27.20 -18.68 -6.87
CA GLY A 662 -27.86 -19.93 -7.23
C GLY A 662 -29.07 -20.30 -6.36
N PRO A 663 -29.55 -21.55 -6.46
CA PRO A 663 -30.64 -22.03 -5.62
C PRO A 663 -30.19 -22.23 -4.17
N GLN A 664 -30.94 -21.66 -3.23
CA GLN A 664 -30.72 -21.86 -1.78
C GLN A 664 -30.63 -23.34 -1.40
N GLN A 665 -31.43 -24.20 -2.05
CA GLN A 665 -31.41 -25.65 -1.82
C GLN A 665 -30.06 -26.30 -2.19
N THR A 666 -29.33 -25.74 -3.16
CA THR A 666 -27.98 -26.21 -3.52
C THR A 666 -26.96 -25.81 -2.46
N ALA A 667 -27.05 -24.58 -1.92
CA ALA A 667 -26.21 -24.16 -0.79
C ALA A 667 -26.49 -25.01 0.48
N LEU A 668 -27.76 -25.33 0.74
CA LEU A 668 -28.16 -26.24 1.81
C LEU A 668 -27.69 -27.68 1.59
N ALA A 669 -27.66 -28.16 0.34
CA ALA A 669 -27.10 -29.47 0.01
C ALA A 669 -25.60 -29.52 0.30
N LYS A 670 -24.82 -28.55 -0.20
CA LYS A 670 -23.38 -28.42 0.09
C LYS A 670 -23.10 -28.35 1.59
N TRP A 671 -23.89 -27.58 2.34
CA TRP A 671 -23.82 -27.53 3.82
C TRP A 671 -24.12 -28.90 4.46
N SER A 672 -25.12 -29.63 3.95
CA SER A 672 -25.48 -30.97 4.43
C SER A 672 -24.40 -32.02 4.13
N ASP A 673 -23.73 -31.92 2.99
CA ASP A 673 -22.63 -32.81 2.60
C ASP A 673 -21.43 -32.62 3.54
N ILE A 674 -21.06 -31.36 3.83
CA ILE A 674 -20.02 -31.03 4.82
C ILE A 674 -20.43 -31.53 6.21
N LEU A 675 -21.69 -31.34 6.61
CA LEU A 675 -22.17 -31.82 7.91
C LEU A 675 -22.08 -33.34 8.01
N GLY A 676 -22.45 -34.09 6.97
CA GLY A 676 -22.26 -35.54 6.92
C GLY A 676 -20.79 -35.95 7.07
N LYS A 677 -19.89 -35.24 6.39
CA LYS A 677 -18.43 -35.46 6.44
C LYS A 677 -17.80 -35.14 7.78
N SER A 678 -18.34 -34.16 8.51
CA SER A 678 -17.81 -33.71 9.80
C SER A 678 -17.87 -34.76 10.92
N GLY A 679 -18.57 -35.88 10.70
CA GLY A 679 -18.73 -36.96 11.68
C GLY A 679 -19.52 -36.53 12.92
N TYR A 680 -20.38 -35.51 12.78
CA TYR A 680 -20.92 -34.77 13.92
C TYR A 680 -21.64 -35.65 14.95
N THR A 681 -21.29 -35.47 16.23
CA THR A 681 -21.89 -36.18 17.36
C THR A 681 -22.42 -35.18 18.39
N ARG A 682 -23.38 -35.60 19.21
CA ARG A 682 -23.93 -34.75 20.27
C ARG A 682 -23.23 -35.05 21.58
N ASN A 683 -22.52 -34.08 22.13
CA ASN A 683 -21.98 -34.17 23.48
C ASN A 683 -23.16 -34.17 24.50
N PRO A 684 -23.28 -35.19 25.37
CA PRO A 684 -24.42 -35.31 26.29
C PRO A 684 -24.37 -34.29 27.43
N GLU A 685 -23.19 -33.83 27.84
CA GLU A 685 -22.97 -32.91 28.95
C GLU A 685 -23.25 -31.45 28.52
N THR A 686 -22.57 -30.99 27.46
CA THR A 686 -22.73 -29.62 26.95
C THR A 686 -24.00 -29.43 26.13
N ARG A 687 -24.59 -30.54 25.66
CA ARG A 687 -25.73 -30.59 24.72
C ARG A 687 -25.44 -29.86 23.39
N LEU A 688 -24.16 -29.65 23.05
CA LEU A 688 -23.68 -29.11 21.78
C LEU A 688 -23.34 -30.22 20.79
N TRP A 689 -23.15 -29.85 19.52
CA TRP A 689 -22.56 -30.73 18.52
C TRP A 689 -21.04 -30.59 18.51
N GLU A 690 -20.35 -31.71 18.36
CA GLU A 690 -18.90 -31.79 18.14
C GLU A 690 -18.65 -32.32 16.72
N TYR A 691 -17.53 -31.92 16.11
CA TYR A 691 -17.24 -32.18 14.70
C TYR A 691 -15.91 -32.94 14.56
N PRO A 692 -15.83 -34.21 15.00
CA PRO A 692 -14.57 -34.92 15.23
C PRO A 692 -13.80 -35.33 13.95
N ALA A 693 -14.41 -35.24 12.77
CA ALA A 693 -13.73 -35.49 11.49
C ALA A 693 -13.31 -34.20 10.76
N LEU A 694 -13.57 -33.01 11.32
CA LEU A 694 -13.03 -31.76 10.81
C LEU A 694 -11.65 -31.50 11.45
N THR A 695 -10.62 -32.09 10.84
CA THR A 695 -9.25 -32.10 11.38
C THR A 695 -8.55 -30.75 11.34
N GLU A 696 -9.07 -29.78 10.60
CA GLU A 696 -8.47 -28.45 10.43
C GLU A 696 -9.40 -27.33 10.89
N ASN A 697 -8.84 -26.32 11.55
CA ASN A 697 -9.62 -25.23 12.14
C ASN A 697 -10.30 -24.35 11.09
N TYR A 698 -9.67 -24.08 9.95
CA TYR A 698 -10.31 -23.30 8.89
C TYR A 698 -11.52 -24.05 8.26
N HIS A 699 -11.54 -25.39 8.25
CA HIS A 699 -12.72 -26.16 7.83
C HIS A 699 -13.90 -25.97 8.78
N ILE A 700 -13.67 -25.93 10.10
CA ILE A 700 -14.69 -25.60 11.11
C ILE A 700 -15.19 -24.17 10.90
N GLY A 701 -14.27 -23.24 10.65
CA GLY A 701 -14.57 -21.85 10.31
C GLY A 701 -15.42 -21.70 9.05
N LEU A 702 -15.08 -22.38 7.96
CA LEU A 702 -15.79 -22.38 6.69
C LEU A 702 -17.21 -22.96 6.82
N LEU A 703 -17.37 -24.08 7.53
CA LEU A 703 -18.70 -24.63 7.83
C LEU A 703 -19.53 -23.63 8.64
N LYS A 704 -18.94 -22.97 9.64
CA LYS A 704 -19.63 -21.91 10.41
C LYS A 704 -20.01 -20.72 9.52
N LEU A 705 -19.10 -20.29 8.66
CA LEU A 705 -19.29 -19.15 7.77
C LEU A 705 -20.47 -19.42 6.84
N LEU A 706 -20.48 -20.55 6.10
CA LEU A 706 -21.60 -20.95 5.26
C LEU A 706 -22.91 -21.08 6.05
N ASN A 707 -22.88 -21.75 7.21
CA ASN A 707 -24.05 -21.92 8.08
C ASN A 707 -24.67 -20.57 8.49
N ASP A 708 -23.83 -19.62 8.90
CA ASP A 708 -24.29 -18.30 9.34
C ASP A 708 -24.74 -17.43 8.17
N GLN A 709 -24.08 -17.47 7.00
CA GLN A 709 -24.59 -16.74 5.83
C GLN A 709 -25.95 -17.30 5.37
N ILE A 710 -26.18 -18.62 5.42
CA ILE A 710 -27.49 -19.24 5.16
C ILE A 710 -28.57 -18.68 6.10
N LEU A 711 -28.27 -18.58 7.40
CA LEU A 711 -29.19 -18.02 8.41
C LEU A 711 -29.45 -16.52 8.23
N VAL A 712 -28.50 -15.78 7.67
CA VAL A 712 -28.49 -14.31 7.64
C VAL A 712 -29.10 -13.75 6.36
N HIS A 713 -28.87 -14.38 5.20
CA HIS A 713 -29.15 -13.81 3.88
C HIS A 713 -30.33 -14.41 3.11
N HIS A 714 -30.92 -15.53 3.56
CA HIS A 714 -31.96 -16.24 2.78
C HIS A 714 -33.30 -16.38 3.50
N THR A 715 -34.37 -16.08 2.76
CA THR A 715 -35.77 -16.17 3.20
C THR A 715 -36.40 -17.48 2.75
N GLY A 716 -37.07 -18.21 3.64
CA GLY A 716 -37.79 -19.45 3.30
C GLY A 716 -37.36 -20.70 4.07
N LEU A 717 -36.36 -20.60 4.96
CA LEU A 717 -36.02 -21.67 5.91
C LEU A 717 -37.22 -21.96 6.82
N SER A 718 -37.62 -23.23 6.94
CA SER A 718 -38.63 -23.65 7.91
C SER A 718 -38.14 -23.42 9.35
N PRO A 719 -39.05 -23.25 10.34
CA PRO A 719 -38.65 -23.09 11.75
C PRO A 719 -37.79 -24.25 12.28
N ALA A 720 -37.93 -25.46 11.73
CA ALA A 720 -37.07 -26.59 12.05
C ALA A 720 -35.63 -26.39 11.52
N GLN A 721 -35.48 -26.04 10.23
CA GLN A 721 -34.17 -25.76 9.64
C GLN A 721 -33.47 -24.59 10.34
N GLN A 722 -34.20 -23.51 10.67
CA GLN A 722 -33.64 -22.37 11.42
C GLN A 722 -33.08 -22.80 12.79
N ARG A 723 -33.79 -23.65 13.54
CA ARG A 723 -33.32 -24.19 14.83
C ARG A 723 -32.10 -25.10 14.67
N THR A 724 -32.09 -25.99 13.67
CA THR A 724 -30.95 -26.88 13.39
C THR A 724 -29.70 -26.08 13.04
N LEU A 725 -29.82 -25.14 12.09
CA LEU A 725 -28.73 -24.24 11.70
C LEU A 725 -28.28 -23.34 12.86
N ALA A 726 -29.18 -22.86 13.72
CA ALA A 726 -28.82 -22.08 14.91
C ALA A 726 -28.08 -22.91 15.97
N HIS A 727 -28.44 -24.19 16.15
CA HIS A 727 -27.74 -25.09 17.07
C HIS A 727 -26.33 -25.43 16.54
N HIS A 728 -26.17 -25.69 15.24
CA HIS A 728 -24.84 -25.87 14.65
C HIS A 728 -24.03 -24.56 14.66
N SER A 729 -24.63 -23.40 14.40
CA SER A 729 -24.01 -22.06 14.51
C SER A 729 -23.31 -21.86 15.86
N VAL A 730 -24.03 -22.13 16.96
CA VAL A 730 -23.51 -22.04 18.33
C VAL A 730 -22.49 -23.13 18.65
N SER A 731 -22.69 -24.34 18.13
CA SER A 731 -21.77 -25.47 18.37
C SER A 731 -20.41 -25.26 17.68
N LEU A 732 -20.42 -24.83 16.41
CA LEU A 732 -19.20 -24.47 15.67
C LEU A 732 -18.49 -23.27 16.31
N ARG A 733 -19.24 -22.24 16.73
CA ARG A 733 -18.69 -21.13 17.52
C ARG A 733 -17.99 -21.62 18.78
N ALA A 734 -18.62 -22.53 19.53
CA ALA A 734 -18.06 -23.08 20.75
C ALA A 734 -16.78 -23.87 20.50
N GLN A 735 -16.74 -24.68 19.43
CA GLN A 735 -15.54 -25.42 19.04
C GLN A 735 -14.40 -24.45 18.66
N LEU A 736 -14.66 -23.45 17.79
CA LEU A 736 -13.70 -22.39 17.46
C LEU A 736 -13.15 -21.68 18.72
N ILE A 737 -14.01 -21.27 19.65
CA ILE A 737 -13.58 -20.60 20.89
C ILE A 737 -12.69 -21.53 21.73
N SER A 738 -13.04 -22.80 21.86
CA SER A 738 -12.26 -23.77 22.63
C SER A 738 -10.90 -24.12 21.98
N HIS A 739 -10.79 -23.97 20.66
CA HIS A 739 -9.57 -24.20 19.89
C HIS A 739 -8.67 -22.96 19.80
N GLN A 740 -9.12 -21.78 20.26
CA GLN A 740 -8.31 -20.57 20.20
C GLN A 740 -7.17 -20.63 21.20
N GLN A 741 -5.96 -20.34 20.73
CA GLN A 741 -4.76 -20.43 21.53
C GLN A 741 -4.65 -19.24 22.51
N ARG A 742 -3.87 -19.45 23.57
CA ARG A 742 -3.53 -18.44 24.57
C ARG A 742 -2.04 -18.47 24.83
N VAL A 743 -1.42 -17.30 25.01
CA VAL A 743 -0.01 -17.18 25.42
C VAL A 743 0.25 -18.01 26.68
N ASN A 744 1.13 -19.01 26.58
CA ASN A 744 1.43 -19.96 27.67
C ASN A 744 0.19 -20.65 28.26
N GLY A 745 -0.86 -20.86 27.45
CA GLY A 745 -2.10 -21.58 27.79
C GLY A 745 -3.08 -20.82 28.69
N THR A 746 -2.65 -19.74 29.34
CA THR A 746 -3.45 -19.00 30.34
C THR A 746 -3.50 -17.49 30.12
N GLY A 747 -2.58 -16.93 29.32
CA GLY A 747 -2.48 -15.50 29.04
C GLY A 747 -3.47 -14.98 28.01
N ALA A 748 -3.05 -13.93 27.30
CA ALA A 748 -3.84 -13.29 26.24
C ALA A 748 -4.27 -14.29 25.15
N LEU A 749 -5.46 -14.07 24.60
CA LEU A 749 -5.97 -14.80 23.44
C LEU A 749 -5.14 -14.46 22.19
N THR A 750 -4.87 -15.45 21.35
CA THR A 750 -4.11 -15.29 20.10
C THR A 750 -4.91 -15.86 18.92
N GLY A 751 -4.30 -16.65 18.02
CA GLY A 751 -4.96 -17.23 16.84
C GLY A 751 -5.37 -18.69 17.02
N TRP A 752 -5.43 -19.39 15.88
CA TRP A 752 -5.72 -20.83 15.77
C TRP A 752 -4.59 -21.53 15.03
N THR A 753 -4.27 -22.75 15.46
CA THR A 753 -3.42 -23.70 14.72
C THR A 753 -4.13 -24.20 13.47
N SER A 754 -3.41 -24.68 12.44
CA SER A 754 -4.05 -25.36 11.30
C SER A 754 -4.87 -26.56 11.80
N SER A 755 -4.28 -27.40 12.65
CA SER A 755 -4.94 -28.58 13.20
C SER A 755 -5.94 -28.25 14.31
N ALA A 756 -7.09 -28.88 14.24
CA ALA A 756 -8.12 -28.94 15.28
C ALA A 756 -7.81 -29.98 16.37
N HIS A 757 -6.88 -30.92 16.14
CA HIS A 757 -6.60 -32.04 17.05
C HIS A 757 -5.17 -32.01 17.58
N LEU A 758 -4.85 -31.02 18.42
CA LEU A 758 -3.50 -30.81 18.98
C LEU A 758 -2.97 -31.93 19.89
N ASP A 759 -3.79 -32.93 20.22
CA ASP A 759 -3.32 -34.15 20.91
C ASP A 759 -2.87 -35.25 19.93
N ALA A 760 -3.31 -35.20 18.67
CA ALA A 760 -2.78 -36.00 17.56
C ALA A 760 -1.64 -35.28 16.84
N GLU A 761 -1.75 -33.96 16.67
CA GLU A 761 -0.80 -33.11 15.95
C GLU A 761 -0.26 -31.96 16.85
N PRO A 762 0.50 -32.29 17.92
CA PRO A 762 0.95 -31.31 18.92
C PRO A 762 1.88 -30.23 18.37
N ASN A 763 2.49 -30.46 17.21
CA ASN A 763 3.41 -29.54 16.54
C ASN A 763 2.72 -28.61 15.52
N SER A 764 1.39 -28.67 15.38
CA SER A 764 0.67 -27.81 14.43
C SER A 764 0.87 -26.33 14.74
N LEU A 765 1.18 -25.56 13.70
CA LEU A 765 1.46 -24.13 13.77
C LEU A 765 0.18 -23.30 13.53
N MET A 766 0.15 -22.09 14.07
CA MET A 766 -0.84 -21.09 13.68
C MET A 766 -0.61 -20.61 12.25
N ASN A 767 -1.70 -20.48 11.47
CA ASN A 767 -1.65 -19.95 10.11
C ASN A 767 -2.65 -18.82 9.83
N ILE A 768 -2.39 -18.01 8.80
CA ILE A 768 -3.24 -16.88 8.45
C ILE A 768 -4.60 -17.35 7.90
N GLU A 769 -4.64 -18.47 7.19
CA GLU A 769 -5.89 -19.08 6.70
C GLU A 769 -6.88 -19.37 7.84
N SER A 770 -6.47 -20.16 8.84
CA SER A 770 -7.31 -20.46 10.02
C SER A 770 -7.60 -19.21 10.83
N LEU A 771 -6.64 -18.29 10.98
CA LEU A 771 -6.85 -17.06 11.73
C LEU A 771 -7.92 -16.18 11.08
N ALA A 772 -7.80 -15.93 9.77
CA ALA A 772 -8.70 -15.08 9.02
C ALA A 772 -10.09 -15.72 8.84
N VAL A 773 -10.18 -16.99 8.41
CA VAL A 773 -11.48 -17.68 8.27
C VAL A 773 -12.23 -17.71 9.60
N ASN A 774 -11.58 -18.09 10.70
CA ASN A 774 -12.27 -18.19 12.00
C ASN A 774 -12.70 -16.82 12.52
N THR A 775 -11.86 -15.80 12.36
CA THR A 775 -12.17 -14.41 12.71
C THR A 775 -13.36 -13.86 11.92
N LEU A 776 -13.42 -14.13 10.61
CA LEU A 776 -14.54 -13.77 9.74
C LEU A 776 -15.81 -14.56 10.10
N ALA A 777 -15.69 -15.87 10.31
CA ALA A 777 -16.81 -16.73 10.68
C ALA A 777 -17.43 -16.36 12.04
N LEU A 778 -16.63 -15.91 13.01
CA LEU A 778 -17.09 -15.40 14.30
C LEU A 778 -17.82 -14.05 14.19
N GLY A 779 -17.58 -13.28 13.12
CA GLY A 779 -18.23 -11.99 12.84
C GLY A 779 -19.28 -12.02 11.71
N ALA A 780 -19.52 -13.18 11.08
CA ALA A 780 -20.32 -13.29 9.86
C ALA A 780 -21.76 -12.75 10.01
N GLY A 781 -22.23 -11.98 9.03
CA GLY A 781 -23.61 -11.52 8.94
C GLY A 781 -24.08 -10.54 10.01
N ALA A 782 -23.17 -10.04 10.84
CA ALA A 782 -23.41 -9.04 11.87
C ALA A 782 -22.34 -7.95 11.83
N LYS A 783 -22.67 -6.73 12.29
CA LYS A 783 -21.74 -5.62 12.45
C LYS A 783 -20.89 -5.76 13.71
N LEU A 784 -21.48 -6.33 14.77
CA LEU A 784 -20.85 -6.57 16.07
C LEU A 784 -21.34 -7.91 16.61
N VAL A 785 -20.45 -8.71 17.19
CA VAL A 785 -20.79 -9.95 17.89
C VAL A 785 -20.11 -9.94 19.25
N TYR A 786 -20.89 -10.12 20.32
CA TYR A 786 -20.41 -10.09 21.69
C TYR A 786 -20.57 -11.44 22.37
N SER A 787 -19.53 -11.85 23.08
CA SER A 787 -19.55 -13.01 23.95
C SER A 787 -20.07 -12.61 25.34
N PRO A 788 -21.13 -13.26 25.86
CA PRO A 788 -21.82 -12.82 27.07
C PRO A 788 -20.92 -12.93 28.31
N GLY A 789 -20.96 -11.91 29.16
CA GLY A 789 -20.12 -11.82 30.34
C GLY A 789 -18.61 -11.81 30.07
N GLN A 790 -18.17 -11.47 28.85
CA GLN A 790 -16.77 -11.25 28.48
C GLN A 790 -16.59 -9.83 27.94
N ALA A 791 -15.45 -9.22 28.22
CA ALA A 791 -15.16 -7.85 27.81
C ALA A 791 -15.39 -7.66 26.29
N PRO A 792 -16.07 -6.59 25.86
CA PRO A 792 -16.45 -5.43 26.67
C PRO A 792 -17.80 -5.55 27.40
N LEU A 793 -18.52 -6.67 27.26
CA LEU A 793 -19.69 -6.95 28.11
C LEU A 793 -19.27 -7.29 29.55
N GLN A 794 -20.14 -6.93 30.47
CA GLN A 794 -19.97 -7.13 31.91
C GLN A 794 -20.94 -8.20 32.43
N THR A 795 -20.67 -8.75 33.61
CA THR A 795 -21.56 -9.67 34.32
C THR A 795 -21.54 -9.32 35.81
N HIS A 796 -22.67 -9.47 36.52
CA HIS A 796 -22.69 -9.17 37.95
C HIS A 796 -21.96 -10.26 38.73
N ALA A 797 -20.87 -9.89 39.41
CA ALA A 797 -20.04 -10.82 40.18
C ALA A 797 -20.82 -11.59 41.27
N ALA A 798 -21.86 -10.97 41.86
CA ALA A 798 -22.73 -11.61 42.85
C ALA A 798 -23.73 -12.64 42.25
N GLY A 799 -23.78 -12.78 40.92
CA GLY A 799 -24.75 -13.63 40.22
C GLY A 799 -24.38 -15.12 40.18
N ASN A 800 -23.14 -15.51 40.48
CA ASN A 800 -22.66 -16.89 40.39
C ASN A 800 -23.00 -17.58 39.05
N TYR A 801 -22.84 -16.87 37.93
CA TYR A 801 -23.00 -17.42 36.58
C TYR A 801 -21.72 -18.13 36.14
N SER A 802 -21.84 -19.33 35.57
CA SER A 802 -20.69 -20.08 35.07
C SER A 802 -20.43 -19.76 33.59
N ARG A 803 -19.17 -19.88 33.15
CA ARG A 803 -18.81 -19.79 31.73
C ARG A 803 -18.19 -21.10 31.28
N THR A 804 -18.65 -21.63 30.16
CA THR A 804 -18.09 -22.87 29.58
C THR A 804 -16.85 -22.58 28.75
N ALA A 805 -16.03 -23.60 28.48
CA ALA A 805 -14.88 -23.49 27.59
C ALA A 805 -15.29 -23.04 26.16
N GLY A 806 -16.48 -23.44 25.70
CA GLY A 806 -17.08 -22.98 24.44
C GLY A 806 -17.72 -21.59 24.46
N GLY A 807 -17.48 -20.79 25.52
CA GLY A 807 -17.94 -19.41 25.59
C GLY A 807 -19.46 -19.24 25.66
N LEU A 808 -20.17 -20.17 26.32
CA LEU A 808 -21.53 -19.95 26.82
C LEU A 808 -21.45 -19.29 28.21
N LEU A 809 -22.39 -18.42 28.53
CA LEU A 809 -22.65 -17.93 29.89
C LEU A 809 -23.94 -18.57 30.41
N SER A 810 -23.85 -19.27 31.54
CA SER A 810 -24.90 -20.14 32.08
C SER A 810 -25.37 -19.67 33.45
N ALA A 811 -26.69 -19.61 33.63
CA ALA A 811 -27.35 -19.49 34.94
C ALA A 811 -27.97 -20.82 35.34
N THR A 812 -27.60 -21.31 36.51
CA THR A 812 -27.97 -22.64 37.01
C THR A 812 -28.93 -22.52 38.20
N PRO A 813 -30.12 -23.14 38.14
CA PRO A 813 -31.07 -23.22 39.26
C PRO A 813 -30.42 -23.67 40.57
N GLY A 814 -30.67 -22.93 41.65
CA GLY A 814 -30.12 -23.22 42.98
C GLY A 814 -28.63 -22.88 43.18
N VAL A 815 -27.91 -22.41 42.14
CA VAL A 815 -26.49 -22.02 42.21
C VAL A 815 -26.30 -20.53 41.87
N SER A 816 -26.90 -20.09 40.77
CA SER A 816 -26.87 -18.70 40.33
C SER A 816 -27.96 -17.87 41.04
N ALA A 817 -27.71 -16.59 41.26
CA ALA A 817 -28.70 -15.64 41.78
C ALA A 817 -29.45 -14.95 40.63
N PRO A 818 -30.72 -14.53 40.81
CA PRO A 818 -31.43 -13.69 39.84
C PRO A 818 -30.70 -12.36 39.59
N GLY A 819 -30.70 -11.87 38.36
CA GLY A 819 -30.04 -10.61 38.01
C GLY A 819 -29.65 -10.48 36.55
N HIS A 820 -28.93 -9.40 36.21
CA HIS A 820 -28.29 -9.27 34.90
C HIS A 820 -27.17 -10.30 34.75
N MET A 821 -27.39 -11.30 33.89
CA MET A 821 -26.34 -12.21 33.44
C MET A 821 -25.27 -11.46 32.65
N THR A 822 -25.70 -10.59 31.73
CA THR A 822 -24.80 -9.75 30.95
C THR A 822 -25.40 -8.37 30.66
N PHE A 823 -24.55 -7.35 30.60
CA PHE A 823 -24.89 -5.96 30.30
C PHE A 823 -23.69 -5.21 29.70
N GLY A 824 -23.83 -3.92 29.36
CA GLY A 824 -22.81 -3.17 28.62
C GLY A 824 -22.90 -3.38 27.09
N PRO A 825 -21.96 -2.85 26.30
CA PRO A 825 -20.69 -2.25 26.71
C PRO A 825 -20.66 -0.72 26.66
N ASN A 826 -21.81 -0.04 26.61
CA ASN A 826 -21.94 1.42 26.42
C ASN A 826 -21.47 1.91 25.04
N HIS A 827 -21.75 1.15 23.98
CA HIS A 827 -21.26 1.42 22.61
C HIS A 827 -22.17 2.36 21.83
N SER A 828 -21.59 3.36 21.17
CA SER A 828 -22.29 4.23 20.22
C SER A 828 -22.42 3.58 18.84
N LEU A 829 -23.63 3.58 18.28
CA LEU A 829 -23.89 3.26 16.87
C LEU A 829 -24.18 4.52 16.05
N SER A 830 -23.86 4.51 14.76
CA SER A 830 -24.30 5.56 13.82
C SER A 830 -25.83 5.53 13.68
N PRO A 831 -26.51 6.66 13.40
CA PRO A 831 -27.95 6.67 13.12
C PRO A 831 -28.36 5.68 12.02
N GLY A 832 -29.51 5.02 12.20
CA GLY A 832 -30.00 3.97 11.32
C GLY A 832 -30.85 2.92 12.03
N SER A 833 -31.42 2.01 11.26
CA SER A 833 -32.16 0.85 11.77
C SER A 833 -31.23 -0.34 11.93
N TYR A 834 -31.34 -1.05 13.06
CA TYR A 834 -30.54 -2.23 13.37
C TYR A 834 -31.43 -3.34 13.96
N THR A 835 -30.93 -4.56 13.98
CA THR A 835 -31.51 -5.67 14.76
C THR A 835 -30.50 -6.23 15.73
N VAL A 836 -30.88 -6.35 17.00
CA VAL A 836 -30.10 -7.07 18.01
C VAL A 836 -30.65 -8.49 18.16
N GLU A 837 -29.80 -9.50 17.96
CA GLU A 837 -30.12 -10.92 18.15
C GLU A 837 -29.49 -11.43 19.44
N PHE A 838 -30.31 -11.92 20.37
CA PHE A 838 -29.86 -12.60 21.59
C PHE A 838 -29.98 -14.11 21.39
N VAL A 839 -28.85 -14.81 21.30
CA VAL A 839 -28.82 -16.25 20.98
C VAL A 839 -28.76 -17.06 22.28
N MET A 840 -29.86 -17.71 22.64
CA MET A 840 -30.05 -18.31 23.96
C MET A 840 -30.76 -19.66 23.90
N ARG A 841 -30.62 -20.47 24.97
CA ARG A 841 -31.46 -21.65 25.22
C ARG A 841 -31.82 -21.75 26.71
N SER A 842 -32.98 -22.33 26.99
CA SER A 842 -33.34 -22.81 28.32
C SER A 842 -33.49 -24.33 28.24
N SER A 843 -32.77 -25.05 29.10
CA SER A 843 -32.84 -26.51 29.12
C SER A 843 -34.03 -26.96 29.96
N ASP A 844 -34.95 -27.72 29.34
CA ASP A 844 -36.10 -28.35 30.00
C ASP A 844 -36.97 -27.38 30.82
N PRO A 845 -37.44 -26.24 30.24
CA PRO A 845 -38.07 -25.16 30.99
C PRO A 845 -39.46 -25.52 31.54
N VAL A 846 -39.76 -25.05 32.74
CA VAL A 846 -41.02 -25.31 33.44
C VAL A 846 -42.13 -24.43 32.87
N ALA A 847 -43.12 -25.05 32.23
CA ALA A 847 -44.21 -24.36 31.55
C ALA A 847 -44.92 -23.30 32.42
N GLY A 848 -45.24 -22.15 31.83
CA GLY A 848 -45.95 -21.04 32.49
C GLY A 848 -45.09 -20.11 33.35
N SER A 849 -43.77 -20.32 33.43
CA SER A 849 -42.86 -19.48 34.22
C SER A 849 -42.06 -18.48 33.37
N GLN A 850 -41.73 -17.34 33.96
CA GLN A 850 -40.78 -16.37 33.39
C GLN A 850 -39.36 -16.92 33.48
N VAL A 851 -38.58 -16.78 32.40
CA VAL A 851 -37.17 -17.23 32.33
C VAL A 851 -36.23 -16.04 32.36
N ALA A 852 -36.45 -15.08 31.46
CA ALA A 852 -35.57 -13.92 31.29
C ALA A 852 -36.31 -12.68 30.81
N ASN A 853 -35.65 -11.53 30.84
CA ASN A 853 -35.94 -10.45 29.91
C ASN A 853 -34.69 -10.06 29.11
N ILE A 854 -34.91 -9.47 27.94
CA ILE A 854 -33.86 -8.88 27.11
C ILE A 854 -34.21 -7.42 26.79
N GLU A 855 -33.20 -6.57 26.84
CA GLU A 855 -33.32 -5.13 26.67
C GLU A 855 -32.13 -4.60 25.84
N VAL A 856 -32.41 -3.57 25.03
CA VAL A 856 -31.38 -2.66 24.51
C VAL A 856 -31.63 -1.29 25.14
N TYR A 857 -30.66 -0.76 25.87
CA TYR A 857 -30.79 0.43 26.72
C TYR A 857 -29.77 1.50 26.32
N ASP A 858 -30.19 2.76 26.18
CA ASP A 858 -29.27 3.88 25.96
C ASP A 858 -28.94 4.55 27.31
N ALA A 859 -27.74 4.28 27.81
CA ALA A 859 -27.24 4.79 29.08
C ALA A 859 -27.13 6.31 29.13
N ARG A 860 -27.11 7.00 27.97
CA ARG A 860 -27.17 8.47 27.92
C ARG A 860 -28.57 9.02 28.18
N THR A 861 -29.63 8.36 27.69
CA THR A 861 -31.03 8.81 27.93
C THR A 861 -31.63 8.23 29.20
N GLY A 862 -31.07 7.13 29.71
CA GLY A 862 -31.63 6.40 30.85
C GLY A 862 -32.85 5.54 30.48
N ALA A 863 -33.01 5.18 29.19
CA ALA A 863 -34.21 4.51 28.69
C ALA A 863 -33.90 3.38 27.70
N SER A 864 -34.80 2.40 27.62
CA SER A 864 -34.80 1.34 26.62
C SER A 864 -35.06 1.91 25.22
N VAL A 865 -34.23 1.57 24.21
CA VAL A 865 -34.43 2.03 22.81
C VAL A 865 -35.50 1.22 22.06
N ALA A 866 -35.97 0.13 22.67
CA ALA A 866 -37.09 -0.69 22.23
C ALA A 866 -37.81 -1.28 23.46
N PRO A 867 -39.09 -1.71 23.35
CA PRO A 867 -39.80 -2.35 24.46
C PRO A 867 -39.06 -3.57 25.01
N ILE A 868 -38.92 -3.65 26.33
CA ILE A 868 -38.31 -4.78 27.03
C ILE A 868 -39.08 -6.06 26.70
N LYS A 869 -38.38 -7.09 26.23
CA LYS A 869 -38.99 -8.36 25.84
C LYS A 869 -38.82 -9.39 26.95
N VAL A 870 -39.92 -9.71 27.63
CA VAL A 870 -39.98 -10.78 28.64
C VAL A 870 -40.14 -12.11 27.94
N LEU A 871 -39.31 -13.09 28.31
CA LEU A 871 -39.26 -14.43 27.76
C LEU A 871 -39.82 -15.44 28.78
N GLN A 872 -40.83 -16.19 28.33
CA GLN A 872 -41.51 -17.25 29.08
C GLN A 872 -40.91 -18.62 28.72
N ALA A 873 -41.15 -19.62 29.55
CA ALA A 873 -40.75 -21.01 29.28
C ALA A 873 -41.20 -21.53 27.90
N GLY A 874 -42.40 -21.13 27.45
CA GLY A 874 -42.94 -21.51 26.14
C GLY A 874 -42.28 -20.83 24.93
N ASP A 875 -41.48 -19.78 25.14
CA ASP A 875 -40.69 -19.15 24.08
C ASP A 875 -39.41 -19.95 23.75
N PHE A 876 -39.07 -20.95 24.56
CA PHE A 876 -37.92 -21.82 24.38
C PHE A 876 -38.31 -23.18 23.80
N ALA A 877 -37.47 -23.72 22.92
CA ALA A 877 -37.60 -25.08 22.43
C ALA A 877 -36.95 -26.06 23.42
N SER A 878 -37.49 -27.28 23.52
CA SER A 878 -36.91 -28.35 24.35
C SER A 878 -35.48 -28.76 23.94
N ILE A 879 -35.08 -28.48 22.70
CA ILE A 879 -33.74 -28.76 22.17
C ILE A 879 -33.28 -27.61 21.26
N GLY A 880 -32.02 -27.20 21.41
CA GLY A 880 -31.34 -26.25 20.53
C GLY A 880 -31.28 -24.82 21.08
N PHE A 881 -30.84 -23.88 20.24
CA PHE A 881 -30.76 -22.44 20.55
C PHE A 881 -31.76 -21.65 19.71
N ILE A 882 -32.24 -20.53 20.25
CA ILE A 882 -33.17 -19.60 19.60
C ILE A 882 -32.50 -18.23 19.50
N ARG A 883 -32.70 -17.56 18.36
CA ARG A 883 -32.28 -16.18 18.13
C ARG A 883 -33.45 -15.24 18.44
N PHE A 884 -33.45 -14.65 19.62
CA PHE A 884 -34.46 -13.66 19.99
C PHE A 884 -34.10 -12.30 19.42
N THR A 885 -34.88 -11.82 18.46
CA THR A 885 -34.63 -10.53 17.79
C THR A 885 -35.31 -9.38 18.52
N VAL A 886 -34.62 -8.23 18.53
CA VAL A 886 -35.09 -6.92 19.01
C VAL A 886 -34.71 -5.88 17.93
N PRO A 887 -35.67 -5.38 17.12
CA PRO A 887 -35.41 -4.30 16.19
C PRO A 887 -35.26 -2.97 16.94
N ILE A 888 -34.27 -2.17 16.57
CA ILE A 888 -33.98 -0.86 17.18
C ILE A 888 -33.78 0.21 16.10
N THR A 889 -34.05 1.47 16.43
CA THR A 889 -33.76 2.62 15.56
C THR A 889 -32.94 3.64 16.32
N ILE A 890 -31.77 3.97 15.79
CA ILE A 890 -30.85 4.95 16.37
C ILE A 890 -31.00 6.26 15.62
N THR A 891 -31.31 7.34 16.34
CA THR A 891 -31.64 8.66 15.77
C THR A 891 -30.49 9.67 15.88
N SER A 892 -29.51 9.41 16.75
CA SER A 892 -28.35 10.29 16.99
C SER A 892 -27.10 9.46 17.25
N SER A 893 -25.92 9.96 16.87
CA SER A 893 -24.62 9.26 17.00
C SER A 893 -24.01 9.31 18.41
N ASP A 894 -24.61 10.05 19.35
CA ASP A 894 -24.14 10.22 20.73
C ASP A 894 -24.67 9.16 21.71
N ASN A 895 -25.45 8.18 21.23
CA ASN A 895 -26.00 7.09 22.03
C ASN A 895 -24.92 6.26 22.74
N SER A 896 -25.30 5.59 23.83
CA SER A 896 -24.41 4.74 24.62
C SER A 896 -25.14 3.43 24.96
N LEU A 897 -25.09 2.46 24.05
CA LEU A 897 -25.96 1.29 24.11
C LEU A 897 -25.40 0.17 24.99
N GLU A 898 -26.29 -0.36 25.82
CA GLU A 898 -26.15 -1.62 26.55
C GLU A 898 -27.07 -2.70 25.97
N TYR A 899 -26.56 -3.92 25.88
CA TYR A 899 -27.31 -5.12 25.53
C TYR A 899 -27.44 -5.98 26.78
N ARG A 900 -28.65 -6.02 27.35
CA ARG A 900 -28.90 -6.56 28.68
C ARG A 900 -29.72 -7.85 28.62
N VAL A 901 -29.35 -8.80 29.47
CA VAL A 901 -30.12 -10.02 29.73
C VAL A 901 -30.28 -10.19 31.24
N TRP A 902 -31.51 -10.09 31.73
CA TRP A 902 -31.85 -10.38 33.12
C TRP A 902 -32.46 -11.78 33.24
N TRP A 903 -31.95 -12.60 34.15
CA TRP A 903 -32.51 -13.92 34.47
C TRP A 903 -33.33 -13.84 35.77
N TYR A 904 -34.55 -14.39 35.74
CA TYR A 904 -35.48 -14.31 36.89
C TYR A 904 -35.21 -15.36 37.98
N GLY A 905 -34.35 -16.34 37.74
CA GLY A 905 -34.08 -17.43 38.67
C GLY A 905 -35.10 -18.56 38.62
N GLY A 906 -35.31 -19.21 39.77
CA GLY A 906 -36.23 -20.33 39.90
C GLY A 906 -35.70 -21.62 39.26
N ALA A 907 -36.58 -22.39 38.63
CA ALA A 907 -36.29 -23.73 38.11
C ALA A 907 -35.69 -23.78 36.70
N ASN A 908 -35.65 -22.66 35.97
CA ASN A 908 -35.24 -22.63 34.56
C ASN A 908 -33.76 -22.27 34.42
N ALA A 909 -32.93 -23.19 33.94
CA ALA A 909 -31.58 -22.86 33.51
C ALA A 909 -31.61 -21.96 32.25
N LEU A 910 -30.64 -21.08 32.09
CA LEU A 910 -30.50 -20.22 30.91
C LEU A 910 -29.04 -20.17 30.45
N ASP A 911 -28.81 -20.51 29.19
CA ASP A 911 -27.53 -20.34 28.52
C ASP A 911 -27.63 -19.22 27.48
N ILE A 912 -26.70 -18.28 27.54
CA ILE A 912 -26.49 -17.24 26.51
C ILE A 912 -25.25 -17.64 25.71
N ALA A 913 -25.37 -17.71 24.38
CA ALA A 913 -24.26 -18.02 23.49
C ALA A 913 -23.56 -16.75 22.97
N GLU A 914 -24.34 -15.82 22.41
CA GLU A 914 -23.83 -14.59 21.82
C GLU A 914 -24.94 -13.53 21.70
N ILE A 915 -24.52 -12.26 21.61
CA ILE A 915 -25.38 -11.13 21.26
C ILE A 915 -24.83 -10.53 19.96
N ARG A 916 -25.66 -10.42 18.93
CA ARG A 916 -25.27 -9.93 17.59
C ARG A 916 -26.00 -8.62 17.28
N VAL A 917 -25.32 -7.65 16.71
CA VAL A 917 -25.92 -6.40 16.18
C VAL A 917 -25.79 -6.42 14.67
N ARG A 918 -26.92 -6.27 13.95
CA ARG A 918 -27.01 -6.32 12.49
C ARG A 918 -27.48 -4.98 11.95
#